data_AF-A0A2M6ZRI4-F1
#
_entry.id   AF-A0A2M6ZRI4-F1
#
_cell.length_a   1.000
_cell.length_b   1.000
_cell.length_c   1.000
_cell.angle_alpha   90.00
_cell.angle_beta   90.00
_cell.angle_gamma   90.00
#
_symmetry.space_group_name_H-M   'P 1'
#
loop_
_entity.id
_entity.type
_entity.pdbx_description
1 polymer ?
#
loop_
_entity_poly.entity_id
_entity_poly.type
_entity_poly.pdbx_seq_one_letter_code
_entity_poly.pdbx_strand_id
1 'polypeptide(L)'
;MYFNPKTHEETVHCFGCLPENSEIRTPKGLTLIKDVSVGDRIYDAAGFSGVVTAKEYKTRNLFYNFQLGRTQQDPIWFSSDHEMLVVKNIAKKVPYIYFSETAQCYKYTKKLKNRKRCYKYSKAIKTERVTADKVIEGDYFIFPQIQESLEVDSIWNEHTSKKTHYPVSVIPINEETMFLFGLFCAEGSTYRGGITLTMHIDEEPILQHIKTIIKENFNRPSTIAKLHNRNVSYLTCSNTDISLFFKKSFGTGCKNKTAPQWFSHLPHSLQKAFIEGVMTGDGNKNNEILITTSKHLVSLIQQMLVNLSLPWSVSYNESYVAADGIKRKPTWILRIKRREDLFGFYEIVNNQKVYLQRIGKIKTENKDQQVIDITTVSKGYSHTFMCRDFAVHNCNVSFDIFGCAEKIDGLPSSGPEWITETVPALCELLQIPLKLGEVSVADRERARLLKLTQDIADCLVENSPDEIAYVEARNWKQPYLAYGSVDETILINKVMEKGWSAEEINKSLIVKTKYVNYFGLDKITFVIKDHRGRAIGFVYKDLSKPDGRYVNSADSQLYNKSRALLGIENAIKTAKTDGVIVVEGPGDLASLNRVGIVNAVAVCGTAFTEHHLLHLKNLGIQKIYFCLDWDKAGYAATSNILETVLRATSGVSVFVITAPESDIKDPDELLRKSKTAEPFTSLKILTGFQWKLAQFKDESPDTICEKMILIIASEPTAIRRELLINSLADFTDVSPQAILTDVRAIIDNRFDKYKQRVVATAEAALQEITEDPESARTIIAQQESRIEEIENEFEQNTIGVNHQLMRLDLVMKEISGEGGETAGGFKMNHLSNIKSCFDGGSSWTEGCLISLPGKAHSGKTALSLAIAADIALSDEDALAIVYSTDDSYKLILPR
;
A
#
# COMPACT_ATOMS: atom_id res chain seq x y z
N MET A 1 6.73 -15.15 21.07
CA MET A 1 7.61 -14.20 20.39
C MET A 1 8.72 -14.97 19.70
N TYR A 2 9.05 -14.61 18.45
CA TYR A 2 10.26 -15.08 17.80
C TYR A 2 11.18 -13.86 17.64
N PHE A 3 12.25 -13.81 18.43
CA PHE A 3 13.29 -12.80 18.27
C PHE A 3 14.08 -13.12 17.00
N ASN A 4 14.12 -12.21 16.01
CA ASN A 4 14.95 -12.39 14.83
C ASN A 4 16.34 -11.76 15.08
N PRO A 5 17.40 -12.56 15.35
CA PRO A 5 18.73 -12.04 15.70
C PRO A 5 19.49 -11.41 14.52
N LYS A 6 18.84 -11.21 13.37
CA LYS A 6 19.37 -10.45 12.22
C LYS A 6 18.69 -9.10 11.98
N THR A 7 17.51 -8.83 12.56
CA THR A 7 16.77 -7.57 12.34
C THR A 7 16.49 -6.78 13.61
N HIS A 8 16.68 -7.37 14.80
CA HIS A 8 16.37 -6.76 16.11
C HIS A 8 14.89 -6.36 16.27
N GLU A 9 14.01 -6.91 15.43
CA GLU A 9 12.56 -6.76 15.54
C GLU A 9 11.98 -7.96 16.32
N GLU A 10 11.13 -7.66 17.31
CA GLU A 10 10.32 -8.68 17.98
C GLU A 10 8.96 -8.80 17.29
N THR A 11 8.87 -9.70 16.31
CA THR A 11 7.58 -9.99 15.67
C THR A 11 6.60 -10.62 16.68
N VAL A 12 5.72 -9.80 17.23
CA VAL A 12 4.54 -10.25 17.98
C VAL A 12 3.44 -10.58 16.98
N HIS A 13 3.51 -11.79 16.44
CA HIS A 13 2.45 -12.37 15.62
C HIS A 13 1.12 -12.35 16.37
N CYS A 14 0.16 -11.53 15.95
CA CYS A 14 -1.20 -11.60 16.47
C CYS A 14 -1.81 -12.95 16.02
N PHE A 15 -2.16 -13.77 17.01
CA PHE A 15 -2.19 -15.22 16.83
C PHE A 15 -3.48 -15.72 16.21
N GLY A 16 -3.38 -16.36 15.04
CA GLY A 16 -4.52 -17.03 14.43
C GLY A 16 -4.14 -18.27 13.68
N CYS A 17 -4.46 -19.45 14.24
CA CYS A 17 -3.84 -20.69 13.77
C CYS A 17 -4.86 -21.72 13.26
N LEU A 18 -4.45 -22.49 12.26
CA LEU A 18 -5.24 -23.56 11.64
C LEU A 18 -4.68 -24.94 12.05
N PRO A 19 -5.51 -25.92 12.44
CA PRO A 19 -5.02 -27.27 12.72
C PRO A 19 -4.33 -27.89 11.50
N GLU A 20 -3.32 -28.74 11.72
CA GLU A 20 -2.35 -29.19 10.71
C GLU A 20 -2.94 -29.76 9.40
N ASN A 21 -4.11 -30.39 9.50
CA ASN A 21 -4.82 -31.02 8.37
C ASN A 21 -5.81 -30.06 7.68
N SER A 22 -5.74 -28.76 7.95
CA SER A 22 -6.53 -27.74 7.26
C SER A 22 -6.00 -27.49 5.85
N GLU A 23 -6.91 -27.31 4.90
CA GLU A 23 -6.59 -27.14 3.48
C GLU A 23 -6.57 -25.66 3.11
N ILE A 24 -5.45 -25.16 2.57
CA ILE A 24 -5.32 -23.81 2.02
C ILE A 24 -5.16 -23.86 0.49
N ARG A 25 -5.45 -22.74 -0.20
CA ARG A 25 -5.31 -22.66 -1.66
C ARG A 25 -3.91 -22.19 -2.06
N THR A 26 -3.22 -23.02 -2.82
CA THR A 26 -1.96 -22.72 -3.51
C THR A 26 -2.18 -22.76 -5.03
N PRO A 27 -1.26 -22.22 -5.85
CA PRO A 27 -1.28 -22.44 -7.31
C PRO A 27 -1.19 -23.92 -7.72
N LYS A 28 -0.76 -24.81 -6.80
CA LYS A 28 -0.70 -26.27 -7.02
C LYS A 28 -2.05 -26.95 -6.75
N GLY A 29 -2.96 -26.31 -6.02
CA GLY A 29 -4.27 -26.86 -5.64
C GLY A 29 -4.68 -26.57 -4.20
N LEU A 30 -5.58 -27.39 -3.66
CA LEU A 30 -5.71 -27.53 -2.21
C LEU A 30 -4.46 -28.22 -1.67
N THR A 31 -3.81 -27.62 -0.68
CA THR A 31 -2.62 -28.16 -0.01
C THR A 31 -2.85 -28.10 1.50
N LEU A 32 -2.42 -29.12 2.25
CA LEU A 32 -2.52 -29.06 3.71
C LEU A 32 -1.53 -28.02 4.24
N ILE A 33 -1.95 -27.22 5.22
CA ILE A 33 -1.09 -26.17 5.80
C ILE A 33 0.23 -26.72 6.37
N LYS A 34 0.25 -27.99 6.81
CA LYS A 34 1.49 -28.68 7.23
C LYS A 34 2.47 -28.98 6.10
N ASP A 35 2.00 -29.11 4.86
CA ASP A 35 2.84 -29.41 3.68
C ASP A 35 3.36 -28.13 2.99
N VAL A 36 2.82 -26.96 3.35
CA VAL A 36 3.21 -25.65 2.81
C VAL A 36 4.50 -25.15 3.47
N SER A 37 5.42 -24.63 2.67
CA SER A 37 6.74 -24.15 3.14
C SER A 37 6.91 -22.64 2.99
N VAL A 38 7.85 -22.06 3.74
CA VAL A 38 8.28 -20.67 3.50
C VAL A 38 8.83 -20.56 2.07
N GLY A 39 8.37 -19.55 1.33
CA GLY A 39 8.61 -19.37 -0.10
C GLY A 39 7.55 -19.97 -1.03
N ASP A 40 6.62 -20.81 -0.56
CA ASP A 40 5.49 -21.26 -1.39
C ASP A 40 4.54 -20.08 -1.70
N ARG A 41 3.95 -20.13 -2.91
CA ARG A 41 2.89 -19.21 -3.32
C ARG A 41 1.51 -19.67 -2.86
N ILE A 42 0.65 -18.72 -2.55
CA ILE A 42 -0.75 -18.90 -2.10
C ILE A 42 -1.63 -17.79 -2.67
N TYR A 43 -2.95 -17.91 -2.58
CA TYR A 43 -3.87 -16.82 -2.95
C TYR A 43 -4.38 -16.03 -1.75
N ASP A 44 -4.49 -14.72 -1.92
CA ASP A 44 -4.96 -13.77 -0.90
C ASP A 44 -6.45 -13.39 -1.06
N ALA A 45 -6.97 -12.55 -0.16
CA ALA A 45 -8.36 -12.08 -0.20
C ALA A 45 -8.69 -11.19 -1.42
N ALA A 46 -7.68 -10.72 -2.13
CA ALA A 46 -7.84 -9.97 -3.37
C ALA A 46 -7.78 -10.89 -4.61
N GLY A 47 -7.50 -12.18 -4.45
CA GLY A 47 -7.39 -13.14 -5.56
C GLY A 47 -6.09 -13.03 -6.34
N PHE A 48 -5.03 -12.44 -5.75
CA PHE A 48 -3.67 -12.39 -6.29
C PHE A 48 -2.77 -13.40 -5.58
N SER A 49 -1.67 -13.79 -6.21
CA SER A 49 -0.64 -14.59 -5.55
C SER A 49 0.17 -13.78 -4.54
N GLY A 50 0.25 -14.31 -3.32
CA GLY A 50 1.22 -13.93 -2.29
C GLY A 50 2.21 -15.06 -2.03
N VAL A 51 3.16 -14.80 -1.13
CA VAL A 51 4.22 -15.74 -0.71
C VAL A 51 4.15 -15.94 0.80
N VAL A 52 4.37 -17.18 1.25
CA VAL A 52 4.51 -17.51 2.68
C VAL A 52 5.89 -17.07 3.17
N THR A 53 5.95 -16.17 4.15
CA THR A 53 7.18 -15.61 4.71
C THR A 53 7.62 -16.24 6.02
N ALA A 54 6.68 -16.76 6.82
CA ALA A 54 6.96 -17.50 8.05
C ALA A 54 5.96 -18.64 8.24
N LYS A 55 6.34 -19.63 9.05
CA LYS A 55 5.48 -20.74 9.46
C LYS A 55 5.83 -21.17 10.88
N GLU A 56 4.84 -21.21 11.77
CA GLU A 56 5.03 -21.55 13.18
C GLU A 56 4.08 -22.68 13.59
N TYR A 57 4.50 -23.51 14.55
CA TYR A 57 3.67 -24.53 15.19
C TYR A 57 3.35 -24.09 16.62
N LYS A 58 2.07 -24.14 17.00
CA LYS A 58 1.55 -23.72 18.30
C LYS A 58 0.58 -24.79 18.82
N THR A 59 0.27 -24.74 20.11
CA THR A 59 -0.83 -25.53 20.70
C THR A 59 -1.98 -24.60 21.06
N ARG A 60 -3.21 -25.05 20.81
CA ARG A 60 -4.46 -24.39 21.19
C ARG A 60 -5.44 -25.43 21.71
N ASN A 61 -6.38 -24.99 22.54
CA ASN A 61 -7.40 -25.85 23.15
C ASN A 61 -8.81 -25.54 22.62
N LEU A 62 -9.19 -24.27 22.47
CA LEU A 62 -10.53 -23.89 22.04
C LEU A 62 -10.61 -23.68 20.51
N PHE A 63 -11.50 -24.44 19.86
CA PHE A 63 -11.69 -24.43 18.42
C PHE A 63 -13.14 -24.14 18.01
N TYR A 64 -13.29 -23.37 16.94
CA TYR A 64 -14.55 -23.03 16.29
C TYR A 64 -14.62 -23.64 14.89
N ASN A 65 -15.69 -24.37 14.59
CA ASN A 65 -16.01 -24.83 13.25
C ASN A 65 -17.20 -24.05 12.67
N PHE A 66 -16.99 -23.46 11.50
CA PHE A 66 -18.01 -22.75 10.75
C PHE A 66 -18.59 -23.64 9.64
N GLN A 67 -19.88 -23.98 9.75
CA GLN A 67 -20.62 -24.69 8.72
C GLN A 67 -21.38 -23.68 7.85
N LEU A 68 -21.15 -23.70 6.54
CA LEU A 68 -21.69 -22.73 5.60
C LEU A 68 -23.06 -23.13 5.05
N GLY A 69 -23.98 -22.17 4.93
CA GLY A 69 -25.40 -22.43 4.64
C GLY A 69 -25.73 -23.08 3.28
N ARG A 70 -24.77 -23.14 2.34
CA ARG A 70 -24.89 -23.86 1.06
C ARG A 70 -23.86 -24.98 0.88
N THR A 71 -23.02 -25.22 1.88
CA THR A 71 -21.81 -26.04 1.74
C THR A 71 -21.65 -26.95 2.96
N GLN A 72 -22.14 -28.18 2.85
CA GLN A 72 -21.81 -29.27 3.79
C GLN A 72 -20.47 -29.88 3.34
N GLN A 73 -19.38 -29.16 3.57
CA GLN A 73 -18.02 -29.66 3.42
C GLN A 73 -17.49 -30.19 4.76
N ASP A 74 -16.36 -30.91 4.69
CA ASP A 74 -15.55 -31.28 5.86
C ASP A 74 -15.31 -30.06 6.76
N PRO A 75 -15.44 -30.20 8.10
CA PRO A 75 -15.30 -29.07 9.02
C PRO A 75 -13.88 -28.49 8.96
N ILE A 76 -13.78 -27.20 8.65
CA ILE A 76 -12.57 -26.42 8.93
C ILE A 76 -12.71 -25.88 10.35
N TRP A 77 -11.70 -26.12 11.16
CA TRP A 77 -11.61 -25.64 12.53
C TRP A 77 -10.62 -24.49 12.60
N PHE A 78 -10.91 -23.50 13.43
CA PHE A 78 -10.08 -22.33 13.68
C PHE A 78 -9.86 -22.23 15.19
N SER A 79 -8.65 -21.88 15.63
CA SER A 79 -8.45 -21.54 17.04
C SER A 79 -9.26 -20.28 17.39
N SER A 80 -9.69 -20.14 18.65
CA SER A 80 -10.54 -19.02 19.10
C SER A 80 -9.98 -17.64 18.79
N ASP A 81 -8.65 -17.51 18.81
CA ASP A 81 -7.89 -16.30 18.53
C ASP A 81 -7.77 -15.96 17.02
N HIS A 82 -8.10 -16.88 16.10
CA HIS A 82 -7.88 -16.67 14.67
C HIS A 82 -8.71 -15.53 14.07
N GLU A 83 -8.03 -14.57 13.45
CA GLU A 83 -8.67 -13.44 12.79
C GLU A 83 -9.37 -13.83 11.48
N MET A 84 -10.69 -13.82 11.51
CA MET A 84 -11.57 -14.06 10.39
C MET A 84 -11.86 -12.76 9.65
N LEU A 85 -11.82 -12.79 8.32
CA LEU A 85 -12.29 -11.70 7.47
C LEU A 85 -13.77 -11.95 7.14
N VAL A 86 -14.67 -11.14 7.71
CA VAL A 86 -16.12 -11.35 7.57
C VAL A 86 -16.84 -10.10 7.08
N VAL A 87 -18.00 -10.28 6.44
CA VAL A 87 -19.00 -9.23 6.30
C VAL A 87 -20.08 -9.50 7.34
N LYS A 88 -20.24 -8.60 8.32
CA LYS A 88 -21.26 -8.74 9.37
C LYS A 88 -22.66 -8.82 8.79
N ASN A 89 -23.56 -9.53 9.47
CA ASN A 89 -24.91 -9.84 8.99
C ASN A 89 -25.67 -8.65 8.35
N ILE A 90 -25.62 -8.57 7.02
CA ILE A 90 -26.27 -7.55 6.19
C ILE A 90 -27.66 -7.96 5.67
N ALA A 91 -28.26 -9.06 6.15
CA ALA A 91 -29.51 -9.60 5.58
C ALA A 91 -30.68 -8.59 5.56
N LYS A 92 -30.73 -7.66 6.54
CA LYS A 92 -31.72 -6.56 6.63
C LYS A 92 -31.39 -5.34 5.76
N LYS A 93 -30.18 -5.27 5.20
CA LYS A 93 -29.61 -4.12 4.48
C LYS A 93 -29.62 -4.31 2.95
N VAL A 94 -29.70 -5.55 2.46
CA VAL A 94 -29.73 -5.87 1.02
C VAL A 94 -31.13 -5.57 0.44
N PRO A 95 -31.28 -4.69 -0.57
CA PRO A 95 -32.57 -4.09 -0.94
C PRO A 95 -33.59 -5.01 -1.65
N TYR A 96 -33.23 -6.27 -1.92
CA TYR A 96 -34.10 -7.24 -2.63
C TYR A 96 -34.77 -8.27 -1.70
N ILE A 97 -34.58 -8.10 -0.38
CA ILE A 97 -34.82 -9.12 0.64
C ILE A 97 -35.74 -8.53 1.72
N TYR A 98 -36.88 -9.16 1.97
CA TYR A 98 -37.81 -8.74 3.03
C TYR A 98 -38.09 -9.90 3.99
N PHE A 99 -38.30 -9.58 5.26
CA PHE A 99 -38.66 -10.55 6.30
C PHE A 99 -40.15 -10.88 6.21
N SER A 100 -40.50 -12.16 6.18
CA SER A 100 -41.88 -12.66 6.21
C SER A 100 -42.19 -13.10 7.63
N GLU A 101 -42.81 -12.24 8.44
CA GLU A 101 -43.15 -12.52 9.84
C GLU A 101 -43.93 -13.84 9.99
N THR A 102 -44.93 -14.05 9.12
CA THR A 102 -45.74 -15.29 9.04
C THR A 102 -44.97 -16.57 8.72
N ALA A 103 -43.74 -16.49 8.22
CA ALA A 103 -42.92 -17.65 7.90
C ALA A 103 -41.58 -17.65 8.64
N GLN A 104 -41.37 -16.69 9.55
CA GLN A 104 -40.13 -16.37 10.26
C GLN A 104 -38.86 -16.44 9.39
N CYS A 105 -38.99 -16.13 8.10
CA CYS A 105 -37.91 -16.27 7.12
C CYS A 105 -37.92 -15.12 6.11
N TYR A 106 -36.74 -14.80 5.59
CA TYR A 106 -36.57 -13.78 4.57
C TYR A 106 -36.87 -14.35 3.18
N LYS A 107 -37.63 -13.62 2.35
CA LYS A 107 -38.05 -14.06 1.02
C LYS A 107 -37.58 -13.08 -0.06
N TYR A 108 -37.27 -13.64 -1.23
CA TYR A 108 -36.96 -12.88 -2.45
C TYR A 108 -38.25 -12.46 -3.17
N THR A 109 -38.35 -11.22 -3.63
CA THR A 109 -39.52 -10.79 -4.41
C THR A 109 -39.43 -11.28 -5.86
N LYS A 110 -40.44 -12.03 -6.34
CA LYS A 110 -40.52 -12.48 -7.75
C LYS A 110 -40.66 -11.33 -8.78
N LYS A 111 -41.02 -10.11 -8.35
CA LYS A 111 -41.55 -9.04 -9.22
C LYS A 111 -40.51 -8.21 -10.00
N LEU A 112 -39.20 -8.36 -9.79
CA LEU A 112 -38.18 -7.48 -10.39
C LEU A 112 -37.07 -8.24 -11.12
N LYS A 113 -37.44 -9.07 -12.10
CA LYS A 113 -36.49 -9.78 -12.97
C LYS A 113 -35.77 -8.88 -14.01
N ASN A 114 -36.31 -7.69 -14.31
CA ASN A 114 -35.95 -6.86 -15.48
C ASN A 114 -35.65 -5.37 -15.17
N ARG A 115 -35.17 -5.02 -13.97
CA ARG A 115 -34.63 -3.66 -13.73
C ARG A 115 -33.11 -3.73 -13.52
N LYS A 116 -32.37 -2.85 -14.22
CA LYS A 116 -30.94 -2.58 -13.98
C LYS A 116 -30.73 -2.42 -12.46
N ARG A 117 -29.61 -2.93 -11.92
CA ARG A 117 -29.30 -2.95 -10.47
C ARG A 117 -29.53 -1.58 -9.82
N CYS A 118 -30.68 -1.38 -9.18
CA CYS A 118 -30.97 -0.18 -8.41
C CYS A 118 -30.43 -0.40 -7.00
N TYR A 119 -29.16 -0.05 -6.79
CA TYR A 119 -28.56 -0.01 -5.46
C TYR A 119 -29.32 0.98 -4.57
N LYS A 120 -30.16 0.47 -3.66
CA LYS A 120 -30.88 1.28 -2.67
C LYS A 120 -30.09 1.43 -1.36
N TYR A 121 -28.77 1.33 -1.45
CA TYR A 121 -27.84 1.39 -0.33
C TYR A 121 -26.68 2.33 -0.69
N SER A 122 -26.55 3.43 0.03
CA SER A 122 -25.64 4.53 -0.29
C SER A 122 -24.23 4.41 0.30
N LYS A 123 -23.93 3.29 0.99
CA LYS A 123 -22.63 3.02 1.62
C LYS A 123 -22.04 1.74 1.06
N ALA A 124 -20.75 1.77 0.68
CA ALA A 124 -20.03 0.56 0.27
C ALA A 124 -20.05 -0.49 1.40
N ILE A 125 -20.25 -1.76 1.04
CA ILE A 125 -20.10 -2.88 1.98
C ILE A 125 -18.61 -3.05 2.24
N LYS A 126 -18.24 -3.07 3.52
CA LYS A 126 -16.87 -3.25 4.00
C LYS A 126 -16.73 -4.59 4.72
N THR A 127 -15.51 -5.11 4.70
CA THR A 127 -15.09 -6.24 5.52
C THR A 127 -14.72 -5.78 6.94
N GLU A 128 -15.00 -6.61 7.93
CA GLU A 128 -14.53 -6.46 9.30
C GLU A 128 -13.53 -7.59 9.63
N ARG A 129 -12.52 -7.26 10.45
CA ARG A 129 -11.58 -8.23 11.03
C ARG A 129 -12.08 -8.56 12.44
N VAL A 130 -12.34 -9.83 12.71
CA VAL A 130 -12.82 -10.30 14.03
C VAL A 130 -12.20 -11.64 14.36
N THR A 131 -11.90 -11.89 15.62
CA THR A 131 -11.45 -13.21 16.09
C THR A 131 -12.57 -14.25 15.95
N ALA A 132 -12.23 -15.54 15.81
CA ALA A 132 -13.16 -16.62 15.49
C ALA A 132 -14.30 -16.77 16.52
N ASP A 133 -14.03 -16.49 17.79
CA ASP A 133 -15.01 -16.42 18.88
C ASP A 133 -16.08 -15.32 18.69
N LYS A 134 -15.76 -14.23 17.96
CA LYS A 134 -16.64 -13.07 17.70
C LYS A 134 -17.38 -13.17 16.36
N VAL A 135 -17.25 -14.28 15.65
CA VAL A 135 -18.04 -14.59 14.45
C VAL A 135 -19.38 -15.20 14.87
N ILE A 136 -20.49 -14.70 14.32
CA ILE A 136 -21.84 -15.16 14.68
C ILE A 136 -22.57 -15.81 13.50
N GLU A 137 -23.56 -16.65 13.81
CA GLU A 137 -24.41 -17.25 12.79
C GLU A 137 -25.16 -16.17 11.98
N GLY A 138 -25.02 -16.22 10.66
CA GLY A 138 -25.55 -15.22 9.75
C GLY A 138 -24.61 -14.08 9.35
N ASP A 139 -23.39 -14.03 9.88
CA ASP A 139 -22.27 -13.33 9.21
C ASP A 139 -21.92 -14.05 7.88
N TYR A 140 -21.09 -13.42 7.05
CA TYR A 140 -20.72 -13.93 5.72
C TYR A 140 -19.20 -14.05 5.56
N PHE A 141 -18.74 -15.18 5.04
CA PHE A 141 -17.38 -15.35 4.51
C PHE A 141 -17.29 -14.88 3.06
N ILE A 142 -16.09 -14.48 2.67
CA ILE A 142 -15.78 -13.83 1.41
C ILE A 142 -15.01 -14.81 0.53
N PHE A 143 -15.58 -15.14 -0.62
CA PHE A 143 -14.98 -16.01 -1.64
C PHE A 143 -14.51 -15.11 -2.78
N PRO A 144 -13.21 -14.77 -2.86
CA PRO A 144 -12.69 -13.87 -3.87
C PRO A 144 -12.65 -14.53 -5.26
N GLN A 145 -12.83 -13.72 -6.29
CA GLN A 145 -12.55 -14.12 -7.66
C GLN A 145 -11.05 -13.99 -7.92
N ILE A 146 -10.42 -15.06 -8.42
CA ILE A 146 -9.02 -15.04 -8.82
C ILE A 146 -8.84 -14.03 -9.97
N GLN A 147 -7.93 -13.07 -9.80
CA GLN A 147 -7.69 -11.98 -10.76
C GLN A 147 -6.54 -12.27 -11.73
N GLU A 148 -5.76 -13.33 -11.49
CA GLU A 148 -4.63 -13.71 -12.34
C GLU A 148 -5.09 -14.39 -13.63
N SER A 149 -5.20 -13.60 -14.72
CA SER A 149 -5.25 -14.13 -16.08
C SER A 149 -3.89 -14.68 -16.46
N LEU A 150 -3.82 -15.97 -16.77
CA LEU A 150 -2.58 -16.62 -17.21
C LEU A 150 -2.57 -16.72 -18.75
N GLU A 151 -1.43 -16.36 -19.35
CA GLU A 151 -1.19 -16.66 -20.76
C GLU A 151 -1.12 -18.18 -20.95
N VAL A 152 -1.96 -18.68 -21.85
CA VAL A 152 -2.24 -20.11 -22.00
C VAL A 152 -1.00 -20.89 -22.45
N ASP A 153 -0.18 -20.29 -23.32
CA ASP A 153 0.97 -20.95 -23.95
C ASP A 153 2.20 -21.04 -23.03
N SER A 154 2.43 -20.07 -22.15
CA SER A 154 3.66 -20.01 -21.35
C SER A 154 3.71 -21.10 -20.26
N ILE A 155 2.60 -21.30 -19.55
CA ILE A 155 2.52 -22.26 -18.43
C ILE A 155 2.39 -23.71 -18.91
N TRP A 156 1.75 -23.94 -20.06
CA TRP A 156 1.75 -25.27 -20.66
C TRP A 156 3.17 -25.70 -21.03
N ASN A 157 3.95 -24.77 -21.61
CA ASN A 157 5.35 -25.01 -21.96
C ASN A 157 6.27 -25.17 -20.74
N GLU A 158 6.03 -24.49 -19.60
CA GLU A 158 6.74 -24.79 -18.34
C GLU A 158 6.43 -26.21 -17.81
N HIS A 159 5.17 -26.67 -17.93
CA HIS A 159 4.77 -28.00 -17.44
C HIS A 159 5.23 -29.16 -18.33
N THR A 160 5.54 -28.91 -19.62
CA THR A 160 6.13 -29.89 -20.54
C THR A 160 7.66 -29.85 -20.60
N SER A 161 8.29 -28.69 -20.37
CA SER A 161 9.75 -28.50 -20.52
C SER A 161 10.61 -29.15 -19.43
N LYS A 162 10.07 -29.47 -18.25
CA LYS A 162 10.80 -30.24 -17.20
C LYS A 162 10.92 -31.73 -17.55
N LYS A 163 11.75 -32.05 -18.56
CA LYS A 163 12.23 -33.40 -18.95
C LYS A 163 11.17 -34.51 -18.89
N THR A 164 9.95 -34.27 -19.36
CA THR A 164 8.98 -35.36 -19.56
C THR A 164 9.21 -36.03 -20.90
N HIS A 165 9.61 -37.31 -20.90
CA HIS A 165 9.96 -38.12 -22.08
C HIS A 165 8.78 -38.47 -23.03
N TYR A 166 7.74 -37.64 -23.14
CA TYR A 166 6.46 -37.99 -23.78
C TYR A 166 6.05 -36.95 -24.83
N PRO A 167 6.40 -37.13 -26.11
CA PRO A 167 6.17 -36.14 -27.16
C PRO A 167 4.75 -36.23 -27.75
N VAL A 168 3.79 -35.56 -27.09
CA VAL A 168 2.71 -34.88 -27.83
C VAL A 168 3.19 -33.45 -28.04
N SER A 169 3.57 -33.09 -29.27
CA SER A 169 4.42 -31.93 -29.55
C SER A 169 3.82 -30.59 -29.12
N VAL A 170 2.52 -30.39 -29.31
CA VAL A 170 1.69 -29.36 -28.67
C VAL A 170 0.29 -29.97 -28.48
N ILE A 171 -0.37 -29.69 -27.35
CA ILE A 171 -1.81 -29.98 -27.17
C ILE A 171 -2.51 -28.62 -27.19
N PRO A 172 -3.40 -28.33 -28.16
CA PRO A 172 -4.05 -27.04 -28.22
C PRO A 172 -5.04 -26.90 -27.06
N ILE A 173 -5.09 -25.72 -26.45
CA ILE A 173 -6.03 -25.39 -25.38
C ILE A 173 -7.10 -24.47 -25.98
N ASN A 174 -8.25 -25.05 -26.32
CA ASN A 174 -9.40 -24.37 -26.88
C ASN A 174 -10.69 -24.93 -26.26
N GLU A 175 -11.86 -24.41 -26.63
CA GLU A 175 -13.13 -24.83 -26.02
C GLU A 175 -13.41 -26.32 -26.25
N GLU A 176 -13.04 -26.87 -27.40
CA GLU A 176 -13.21 -28.30 -27.72
C GLU A 176 -12.33 -29.22 -26.89
N THR A 177 -11.03 -28.90 -26.75
CA THR A 177 -10.12 -29.72 -25.94
C THR A 177 -10.44 -29.61 -24.46
N MET A 178 -10.86 -28.44 -23.98
CA MET A 178 -11.34 -28.25 -22.61
C MET A 178 -12.63 -29.05 -22.35
N PHE A 179 -13.57 -29.08 -23.30
CA PHE A 179 -14.75 -29.94 -23.23
C PHE A 179 -14.39 -31.44 -23.16
N LEU A 180 -13.46 -31.90 -24.01
CA LEU A 180 -12.92 -33.26 -23.95
C LEU A 180 -12.26 -33.57 -22.59
N PHE A 181 -11.46 -32.65 -22.04
CA PHE A 181 -10.84 -32.83 -20.73
C PHE A 181 -11.88 -32.93 -19.61
N GLY A 182 -12.94 -32.12 -19.67
CA GLY A 182 -14.06 -32.20 -18.75
C GLY A 182 -14.79 -33.53 -18.83
N LEU A 183 -15.17 -33.96 -20.04
CA LEU A 183 -15.85 -35.25 -20.26
C LEU A 183 -14.97 -36.43 -19.85
N PHE A 184 -13.65 -36.35 -20.05
CA PHE A 184 -12.71 -37.34 -19.55
C PHE A 184 -12.64 -37.38 -18.02
N CYS A 185 -12.82 -36.26 -17.32
CA CYS A 185 -12.86 -36.26 -15.85
C CYS A 185 -14.06 -37.06 -15.31
N ALA A 186 -15.20 -37.03 -16.00
CA ALA A 186 -16.36 -37.87 -15.74
C ALA A 186 -16.16 -39.31 -16.24
N GLU A 187 -16.31 -39.53 -17.56
CA GLU A 187 -16.48 -40.85 -18.18
C GLU A 187 -15.18 -41.48 -18.74
N GLY A 188 -14.04 -40.82 -18.53
CA GLY A 188 -12.76 -41.23 -19.07
C GLY A 188 -12.04 -42.31 -18.26
N SER A 189 -11.32 -43.20 -18.93
CA SER A 189 -10.37 -44.11 -18.31
C SER A 189 -9.12 -44.30 -19.16
N THR A 190 -8.01 -44.67 -18.53
CA THR A 190 -6.73 -44.97 -19.21
C THR A 190 -6.44 -46.47 -19.15
N TYR A 191 -6.08 -47.08 -20.27
CA TYR A 191 -5.56 -48.45 -20.33
C TYR A 191 -4.13 -48.45 -20.87
N ARG A 192 -3.47 -49.62 -20.87
CA ARG A 192 -2.09 -49.75 -21.36
C ARG A 192 -2.01 -49.39 -22.86
N GLY A 193 -1.49 -48.20 -23.16
CA GLY A 193 -1.31 -47.71 -24.52
C GLY A 193 -2.49 -46.89 -25.09
N GLY A 194 -3.45 -46.45 -24.28
CA GLY A 194 -4.53 -45.60 -24.78
C GLY A 194 -5.48 -45.01 -23.73
N ILE A 195 -6.46 -44.26 -24.22
CA ILE A 195 -7.60 -43.74 -23.45
C ILE A 195 -8.91 -44.32 -23.97
N THR A 196 -9.90 -44.44 -23.09
CA THR A 196 -11.28 -44.81 -23.43
C THR A 196 -12.27 -43.85 -22.78
N LEU A 197 -13.35 -43.56 -23.48
CA LEU A 197 -14.55 -42.85 -22.98
C LEU A 197 -15.74 -43.77 -23.14
N THR A 198 -16.65 -43.78 -22.17
CA THR A 198 -17.79 -44.70 -22.11
C THR A 198 -19.07 -43.90 -21.93
N MET A 199 -20.11 -44.13 -22.72
CA MET A 199 -21.39 -43.41 -22.61
C MET A 199 -22.57 -44.33 -22.91
N HIS A 200 -23.80 -43.89 -22.65
CA HIS A 200 -24.98 -44.65 -23.06
C HIS A 200 -25.06 -44.75 -24.60
N ILE A 201 -25.71 -45.79 -25.11
CA ILE A 201 -25.81 -46.01 -26.56
C ILE A 201 -26.51 -44.85 -27.30
N ASP A 202 -27.49 -44.20 -26.64
CA ASP A 202 -28.22 -43.04 -27.18
C ASP A 202 -27.37 -41.76 -27.19
N GLU A 203 -26.25 -41.74 -26.46
CA GLU A 203 -25.32 -40.60 -26.33
C GLU A 203 -24.14 -40.69 -27.31
N GLU A 204 -24.15 -41.68 -28.20
CA GLU A 204 -23.14 -41.84 -29.25
C GLU A 204 -22.83 -40.57 -30.08
N PRO A 205 -23.78 -39.65 -30.38
CA PRO A 205 -23.44 -38.39 -31.05
C PRO A 205 -22.35 -37.57 -30.34
N ILE A 206 -22.28 -37.65 -29.01
CA ILE A 206 -21.22 -37.02 -28.21
C ILE A 206 -19.88 -37.71 -28.48
N LEU A 207 -19.84 -39.05 -28.51
CA LEU A 207 -18.63 -39.80 -28.88
C LEU A 207 -18.18 -39.50 -30.32
N GLN A 208 -19.10 -39.31 -31.27
CA GLN A 208 -18.75 -38.89 -32.63
C GLN A 208 -18.12 -37.49 -32.66
N HIS A 209 -18.65 -36.54 -31.88
CA HIS A 209 -18.04 -35.21 -31.73
C HIS A 209 -16.64 -35.30 -31.10
N ILE A 210 -16.47 -36.09 -30.02
CA ILE A 210 -15.14 -36.33 -29.42
C ILE A 210 -14.16 -36.98 -30.40
N LYS A 211 -14.62 -37.90 -31.25
CA LYS A 211 -13.79 -38.52 -32.30
C LYS A 211 -13.25 -37.49 -33.29
N THR A 212 -14.06 -36.48 -33.65
CA THR A 212 -13.61 -35.33 -34.44
C THR A 212 -12.57 -34.51 -33.68
N ILE A 213 -12.84 -34.14 -32.43
CA ILE A 213 -11.90 -33.36 -31.59
C ILE A 213 -10.54 -34.07 -31.47
N ILE A 214 -10.51 -35.38 -31.21
CA ILE A 214 -9.26 -36.16 -31.12
C ILE A 214 -8.53 -36.20 -32.47
N LYS A 215 -9.26 -36.30 -33.58
CA LYS A 215 -8.67 -36.30 -34.92
C LYS A 215 -8.05 -34.94 -35.26
N GLU A 216 -8.76 -33.85 -34.98
CA GLU A 216 -8.36 -32.50 -35.40
C GLU A 216 -7.32 -31.87 -34.45
N ASN A 217 -7.52 -32.00 -33.15
CA ASN A 217 -6.66 -31.35 -32.14
C ASN A 217 -5.45 -32.21 -31.72
N PHE A 218 -5.48 -33.54 -31.92
CA PHE A 218 -4.38 -34.44 -31.52
C PHE A 218 -3.78 -35.24 -32.69
N ASN A 219 -4.36 -35.12 -33.90
CA ASN A 219 -3.97 -35.87 -35.10
C ASN A 219 -3.87 -37.39 -34.88
N ARG A 220 -4.81 -37.97 -34.11
CA ARG A 220 -4.87 -39.42 -33.84
C ARG A 220 -6.20 -40.04 -34.27
N PRO A 221 -6.18 -41.27 -34.83
CA PRO A 221 -7.40 -42.02 -35.08
C PRO A 221 -8.00 -42.51 -33.76
N SER A 222 -9.34 -42.48 -33.68
CA SER A 222 -10.10 -43.12 -32.60
C SER A 222 -11.25 -43.95 -33.17
N THR A 223 -11.54 -45.06 -32.48
CA THR A 223 -12.55 -46.05 -32.87
C THR A 223 -13.72 -45.99 -31.91
N ILE A 224 -14.94 -46.01 -32.42
CA ILE A 224 -16.16 -46.13 -31.62
C ILE A 224 -16.72 -47.53 -31.84
N ALA A 225 -17.11 -48.20 -30.76
CA ALA A 225 -17.72 -49.52 -30.78
C ALA A 225 -18.94 -49.58 -29.85
N LYS A 226 -19.92 -50.41 -30.22
CA LYS A 226 -21.17 -50.59 -29.47
C LYS A 226 -21.21 -51.95 -28.80
N LEU A 227 -21.63 -51.98 -27.54
CA LEU A 227 -21.98 -53.19 -26.79
C LEU A 227 -23.49 -53.18 -26.54
N HIS A 228 -24.26 -53.60 -27.56
CA HIS A 228 -25.72 -53.68 -27.49
C HIS A 228 -26.21 -54.44 -26.26
N ASN A 229 -25.54 -55.52 -25.86
CA ASN A 229 -25.88 -56.32 -24.67
C ASN A 229 -25.68 -55.59 -23.32
N ARG A 230 -25.16 -54.34 -23.34
CA ARG A 230 -24.95 -53.50 -22.15
C ARG A 230 -25.49 -52.07 -22.31
N ASN A 231 -26.14 -51.74 -23.43
CA ASN A 231 -26.56 -50.38 -23.80
C ASN A 231 -25.44 -49.31 -23.71
N VAL A 232 -24.20 -49.72 -24.00
CA VAL A 232 -23.01 -48.85 -23.90
C VAL A 232 -22.36 -48.68 -25.27
N SER A 233 -22.01 -47.44 -25.59
CA SER A 233 -21.06 -47.09 -26.65
C SER A 233 -19.75 -46.64 -26.00
N TYR A 234 -18.62 -47.00 -26.59
CA TYR A 234 -17.32 -46.55 -26.09
C TYR A 234 -16.39 -46.13 -27.23
N LEU A 235 -15.57 -45.12 -26.97
CA LEU A 235 -14.55 -44.59 -27.86
C LEU A 235 -13.17 -44.96 -27.33
N THR A 236 -12.32 -45.55 -28.16
CA THR A 236 -10.90 -45.82 -27.84
C THR A 236 -9.96 -45.01 -28.72
N CYS A 237 -8.94 -44.42 -28.09
CA CYS A 237 -7.80 -43.80 -28.77
C CYS A 237 -6.51 -44.47 -28.28
N SER A 238 -5.92 -45.33 -29.12
CA SER A 238 -4.69 -46.08 -28.82
C SER A 238 -3.46 -45.23 -29.10
N ASN A 239 -3.04 -44.43 -28.13
CA ASN A 239 -1.74 -43.77 -28.13
C ASN A 239 -1.16 -43.69 -26.70
N THR A 240 0.11 -44.07 -26.55
CA THR A 240 0.81 -44.13 -25.25
C THR A 240 1.03 -42.74 -24.65
N ASP A 241 1.42 -41.76 -25.45
CA ASP A 241 1.73 -40.40 -24.98
C ASP A 241 0.47 -39.67 -24.48
N ILE A 242 -0.63 -39.79 -25.23
CA ILE A 242 -1.97 -39.32 -24.82
C ILE A 242 -2.41 -40.05 -23.53
N SER A 243 -2.25 -41.38 -23.45
CA SER A 243 -2.59 -42.14 -22.24
C SER A 243 -1.82 -41.66 -21.01
N LEU A 244 -0.52 -41.40 -21.15
CA LEU A 244 0.33 -40.88 -20.07
C LEU A 244 0.00 -39.44 -19.71
N PHE A 245 -0.26 -38.58 -20.69
CA PHE A 245 -0.72 -37.21 -20.49
C PHE A 245 -2.04 -37.17 -19.71
N PHE A 246 -3.08 -37.86 -20.19
CA PHE A 246 -4.39 -37.88 -19.52
C PHE A 246 -4.30 -38.52 -18.12
N LYS A 247 -3.49 -39.56 -17.94
CA LYS A 247 -3.22 -40.18 -16.62
C LYS A 247 -2.56 -39.21 -15.64
N LYS A 248 -1.58 -38.41 -16.10
CA LYS A 248 -0.85 -37.44 -15.27
C LYS A 248 -1.71 -36.22 -14.93
N SER A 249 -2.45 -35.70 -15.90
CA SER A 249 -3.22 -34.46 -15.77
C SER A 249 -4.56 -34.64 -15.04
N PHE A 250 -5.24 -35.77 -15.26
CA PHE A 250 -6.61 -35.99 -14.76
C PHE A 250 -6.76 -37.14 -13.76
N GLY A 251 -5.67 -37.85 -13.45
CA GLY A 251 -5.64 -38.93 -12.48
C GLY A 251 -6.34 -40.22 -12.92
N THR A 252 -6.30 -41.24 -12.05
CA THR A 252 -6.86 -42.58 -12.35
C THR A 252 -7.74 -43.11 -11.22
N GLY A 253 -8.91 -43.64 -11.61
CA GLY A 253 -9.96 -44.11 -10.70
C GLY A 253 -10.81 -42.96 -10.14
N CYS A 254 -12.11 -43.22 -9.94
CA CYS A 254 -13.14 -42.20 -9.66
C CYS A 254 -12.84 -41.25 -8.48
N LYS A 255 -12.09 -41.70 -7.46
CA LYS A 255 -11.72 -40.87 -6.30
C LYS A 255 -10.62 -39.85 -6.62
N ASN A 256 -9.71 -40.20 -7.53
CA ASN A 256 -8.52 -39.42 -7.85
C ASN A 256 -8.68 -38.59 -9.13
N LYS A 257 -9.88 -38.58 -9.73
CA LYS A 257 -10.22 -37.71 -10.86
C LYS A 257 -9.99 -36.26 -10.48
N THR A 258 -9.26 -35.51 -11.29
CA THR A 258 -8.93 -34.11 -11.04
C THR A 258 -8.68 -33.41 -12.38
N ALA A 259 -8.35 -32.12 -12.36
CA ALA A 259 -7.62 -31.48 -13.45
C ALA A 259 -6.54 -30.56 -12.85
N PRO A 260 -5.60 -30.01 -13.65
CA PRO A 260 -4.59 -29.08 -13.17
C PRO A 260 -5.21 -27.82 -12.56
N GLN A 261 -4.72 -27.36 -11.40
CA GLN A 261 -5.34 -26.23 -10.69
C GLN A 261 -5.37 -24.94 -11.52
N TRP A 262 -4.36 -24.69 -12.36
CA TRP A 262 -4.33 -23.51 -13.23
C TRP A 262 -5.45 -23.47 -14.28
N PHE A 263 -6.22 -24.56 -14.48
CA PHE A 263 -7.45 -24.50 -15.27
C PHE A 263 -8.44 -23.45 -14.73
N SER A 264 -8.44 -23.16 -13.42
CA SER A 264 -9.29 -22.11 -12.84
C SER A 264 -8.83 -20.67 -13.17
N HIS A 265 -7.69 -20.52 -13.84
CA HIS A 265 -7.10 -19.23 -14.26
C HIS A 265 -7.22 -18.98 -15.77
N LEU A 266 -7.73 -19.97 -16.51
CA LEU A 266 -7.97 -19.82 -17.95
C LEU A 266 -9.07 -18.78 -18.22
N PRO A 267 -9.13 -18.19 -19.43
CA PRO A 267 -10.29 -17.45 -19.91
C PRO A 267 -11.64 -18.12 -19.59
N HIS A 268 -12.63 -17.30 -19.24
CA HIS A 268 -13.94 -17.79 -18.78
C HIS A 268 -14.65 -18.75 -19.76
N SER A 269 -14.45 -18.61 -21.07
CA SER A 269 -15.06 -19.54 -22.04
C SER A 269 -14.45 -20.94 -21.96
N LEU A 270 -13.14 -21.05 -21.76
CA LEU A 270 -12.42 -22.31 -21.55
C LEU A 270 -12.82 -22.99 -20.23
N GLN A 271 -12.99 -22.22 -19.15
CA GLN A 271 -13.53 -22.74 -17.88
C GLN A 271 -14.95 -23.28 -18.06
N LYS A 272 -15.80 -22.54 -18.78
CA LYS A 272 -17.18 -22.94 -19.07
C LYS A 272 -17.23 -24.23 -19.90
N ALA A 273 -16.42 -24.35 -20.95
CA ALA A 273 -16.34 -25.54 -21.79
C ALA A 273 -15.89 -26.79 -20.99
N PHE A 274 -14.92 -26.64 -20.07
CA PHE A 274 -14.53 -27.72 -19.15
C PHE A 274 -15.68 -28.17 -18.24
N ILE A 275 -16.40 -27.23 -17.63
CA ILE A 275 -17.57 -27.54 -16.79
C ILE A 275 -18.67 -28.22 -17.60
N GLU A 276 -18.91 -27.76 -18.83
CA GLU A 276 -19.87 -28.36 -19.74
C GLU A 276 -19.47 -29.81 -20.08
N GLY A 277 -18.20 -30.09 -20.35
CA GLY A 277 -17.69 -31.45 -20.53
C GLY A 277 -17.95 -32.35 -19.32
N VAL A 278 -17.62 -31.89 -18.10
CA VAL A 278 -17.86 -32.67 -16.87
C VAL A 278 -19.36 -32.94 -16.67
N MET A 279 -20.21 -31.92 -16.87
CA MET A 279 -21.66 -32.03 -16.72
C MET A 279 -22.32 -32.87 -17.82
N THR A 280 -21.73 -32.96 -19.02
CA THR A 280 -22.25 -33.84 -20.07
C THR A 280 -22.02 -35.33 -19.77
N GLY A 281 -21.04 -35.68 -18.93
CA GLY A 281 -20.86 -37.04 -18.42
C GLY A 281 -21.61 -37.29 -17.10
N ASP A 282 -21.11 -36.73 -15.99
CA ASP A 282 -21.60 -37.02 -14.63
C ASP A 282 -22.79 -36.11 -14.18
N GLY A 283 -23.40 -35.37 -15.11
CA GLY A 283 -24.46 -34.42 -14.82
C GLY A 283 -25.89 -34.99 -14.81
N ASN A 284 -26.85 -34.16 -14.40
CA ASN A 284 -28.27 -34.45 -14.61
C ASN A 284 -28.78 -33.86 -15.94
N LYS A 285 -30.01 -34.20 -16.35
CA LYS A 285 -30.65 -33.72 -17.60
C LYS A 285 -30.68 -32.20 -17.84
N ASN A 286 -30.35 -31.38 -16.83
CA ASN A 286 -30.29 -29.91 -16.93
C ASN A 286 -28.86 -29.37 -16.88
N ASN A 287 -27.84 -30.23 -16.74
CA ASN A 287 -26.43 -29.87 -16.45
C ASN A 287 -26.28 -28.98 -15.19
N GLU A 288 -27.10 -29.24 -14.18
CA GLU A 288 -27.17 -28.47 -12.93
C GLU A 288 -26.58 -29.19 -11.72
N ILE A 289 -26.50 -30.52 -11.75
CA ILE A 289 -26.10 -31.36 -10.61
C ILE A 289 -25.02 -32.33 -11.07
N LEU A 290 -23.83 -32.21 -10.49
CA LEU A 290 -22.72 -33.13 -10.62
C LEU A 290 -22.64 -34.02 -9.37
N ILE A 291 -22.58 -35.33 -9.55
CA ILE A 291 -22.36 -36.29 -8.46
C ILE A 291 -21.04 -37.02 -8.72
N THR A 292 -20.05 -36.87 -7.83
CA THR A 292 -18.74 -37.51 -8.02
C THR A 292 -18.11 -37.95 -6.70
N THR A 293 -17.21 -38.93 -6.76
CA THR A 293 -16.41 -39.36 -5.60
C THR A 293 -15.13 -38.53 -5.40
N SER A 294 -14.80 -37.61 -6.32
CA SER A 294 -13.61 -36.76 -6.20
C SER A 294 -13.90 -35.43 -5.52
N LYS A 295 -13.24 -35.21 -4.38
CA LYS A 295 -13.21 -33.91 -3.70
C LYS A 295 -12.43 -32.85 -4.50
N HIS A 296 -11.34 -33.24 -5.15
CA HIS A 296 -10.47 -32.32 -5.88
C HIS A 296 -11.16 -31.74 -7.12
N LEU A 297 -11.87 -32.57 -7.89
CA LEU A 297 -12.64 -32.12 -9.04
C LEU A 297 -13.76 -31.15 -8.63
N VAL A 298 -14.50 -31.46 -7.56
CA VAL A 298 -15.53 -30.55 -7.03
C VAL A 298 -14.94 -29.22 -6.59
N SER A 299 -13.80 -29.21 -5.90
CA SER A 299 -13.16 -27.96 -5.45
C SER A 299 -12.64 -27.12 -6.62
N LEU A 300 -12.08 -27.74 -7.66
CA LEU A 300 -11.65 -27.03 -8.87
C LEU A 300 -12.84 -26.36 -9.58
N ILE A 301 -13.92 -27.12 -9.80
CA ILE A 301 -15.14 -26.59 -10.43
C ILE A 301 -15.78 -25.51 -9.55
N GLN A 302 -15.76 -25.65 -8.23
CA GLN A 302 -16.24 -24.63 -7.30
C GLN A 302 -15.51 -23.29 -7.48
N GLN A 303 -14.17 -23.31 -7.59
CA GLN A 303 -13.39 -22.10 -7.88
C GLN A 303 -13.73 -21.50 -9.26
N MET A 304 -13.89 -22.34 -10.29
CA MET A 304 -14.32 -21.87 -11.60
C MET A 304 -15.71 -21.22 -11.55
N LEU A 305 -16.66 -21.79 -10.80
CA LEU A 305 -18.00 -21.21 -10.62
C LEU A 305 -17.95 -19.86 -9.89
N VAL A 306 -17.05 -19.68 -8.93
CA VAL A 306 -16.78 -18.36 -8.29
C VAL A 306 -16.28 -17.35 -9.32
N ASN A 307 -15.31 -17.72 -10.16
CA ASN A 307 -14.75 -16.85 -11.20
C ASN A 307 -15.82 -16.49 -12.27
N LEU A 308 -16.57 -17.50 -12.74
CA LEU A 308 -17.69 -17.36 -13.69
C LEU A 308 -18.92 -16.62 -13.12
N SER A 309 -18.91 -16.24 -11.83
CA SER A 309 -20.03 -15.58 -11.16
C SER A 309 -21.32 -16.41 -11.10
N LEU A 310 -21.20 -17.74 -11.03
CA LEU A 310 -22.32 -18.68 -10.98
C LEU A 310 -22.56 -19.12 -9.53
N PRO A 311 -23.76 -18.95 -8.95
CA PRO A 311 -24.03 -19.39 -7.59
C PRO A 311 -24.13 -20.92 -7.52
N TRP A 312 -23.63 -21.50 -6.43
CA TRP A 312 -23.50 -22.96 -6.29
C TRP A 312 -23.80 -23.43 -4.86
N SER A 313 -23.93 -24.75 -4.69
CA SER A 313 -24.00 -25.42 -3.38
C SER A 313 -23.35 -26.80 -3.45
N VAL A 314 -22.63 -27.21 -2.39
CA VAL A 314 -22.03 -28.54 -2.26
C VAL A 314 -22.64 -29.27 -1.06
N SER A 315 -23.03 -30.53 -1.24
CA SER A 315 -23.39 -31.43 -0.14
C SER A 315 -22.58 -32.71 -0.20
N TYR A 316 -22.19 -33.23 0.95
CA TYR A 316 -21.46 -34.49 1.10
C TYR A 316 -22.38 -35.58 1.66
N ASN A 317 -22.35 -36.75 1.02
CA ASN A 317 -23.02 -37.96 1.48
C ASN A 317 -21.96 -38.96 1.94
N GLU A 318 -22.08 -39.43 3.19
CA GLU A 318 -21.25 -40.52 3.72
C GLU A 318 -21.53 -41.87 3.02
N SER A 319 -20.64 -42.84 3.22
CA SER A 319 -20.86 -44.20 2.70
C SER A 319 -21.99 -44.89 3.44
N TYR A 320 -22.98 -45.40 2.72
CA TYR A 320 -24.08 -46.18 3.26
C TYR A 320 -24.22 -47.51 2.52
N VAL A 321 -24.86 -48.50 3.15
CA VAL A 321 -25.28 -49.74 2.48
C VAL A 321 -26.67 -49.48 1.91
N ALA A 322 -26.82 -49.59 0.60
CA ALA A 322 -28.12 -49.44 -0.05
C ALA A 322 -28.97 -50.72 0.11
N ALA A 323 -30.26 -50.64 -0.20
CA ALA A 323 -31.21 -51.76 -0.05
C ALA A 323 -30.88 -52.98 -0.94
N ASP A 324 -30.00 -52.81 -1.93
CA ASP A 324 -29.42 -53.87 -2.77
C ASP A 324 -28.21 -54.58 -2.13
N GLY A 325 -27.86 -54.24 -0.88
CA GLY A 325 -26.69 -54.76 -0.17
C GLY A 325 -25.36 -54.13 -0.59
N ILE A 326 -25.34 -53.24 -1.58
CA ILE A 326 -24.12 -52.64 -2.12
C ILE A 326 -23.70 -51.45 -1.24
N LYS A 327 -22.49 -51.52 -0.67
CA LYS A 327 -21.88 -50.39 0.03
C LYS A 327 -21.54 -49.27 -0.96
N ARG A 328 -22.35 -48.22 -0.96
CA ARG A 328 -22.15 -47.01 -1.77
C ARG A 328 -20.97 -46.21 -1.20
N LYS A 329 -20.10 -45.71 -2.09
CA LYS A 329 -18.94 -44.88 -1.74
C LYS A 329 -19.41 -43.49 -1.27
N PRO A 330 -18.62 -42.78 -0.44
CA PRO A 330 -18.94 -41.40 -0.12
C PRO A 330 -18.94 -40.55 -1.40
N THR A 331 -19.90 -39.63 -1.52
CA THR A 331 -20.13 -38.85 -2.74
C THR A 331 -20.31 -37.37 -2.43
N TRP A 332 -19.76 -36.54 -3.31
CA TRP A 332 -19.95 -35.10 -3.34
C TRP A 332 -21.00 -34.75 -4.39
N ILE A 333 -21.95 -33.91 -4.01
CA ILE A 333 -23.01 -33.41 -4.89
C ILE A 333 -22.84 -31.90 -5.02
N LEU A 334 -22.27 -31.47 -6.15
CA LEU A 334 -22.19 -30.06 -6.54
C LEU A 334 -23.45 -29.69 -7.32
N ARG A 335 -24.10 -28.58 -6.97
CA ARG A 335 -25.26 -28.06 -7.70
C ARG A 335 -25.03 -26.62 -8.14
N ILE A 336 -25.07 -26.35 -9.44
CA ILE A 336 -25.13 -25.01 -10.01
C ILE A 336 -26.56 -24.48 -9.82
N LYS A 337 -26.71 -23.26 -9.29
CA LYS A 337 -27.99 -22.62 -9.02
C LYS A 337 -28.32 -21.62 -10.12
N ARG A 338 -29.58 -21.57 -10.56
CA ARG A 338 -30.07 -20.50 -11.47
C ARG A 338 -30.27 -19.14 -10.79
N ARG A 339 -30.11 -19.04 -9.45
CA ARG A 339 -30.43 -17.84 -8.65
C ARG A 339 -29.56 -17.73 -7.41
N GLU A 340 -29.24 -16.49 -7.06
CA GLU A 340 -28.66 -16.08 -5.79
C GLU A 340 -29.75 -16.02 -4.68
N ASP A 341 -29.34 -16.19 -3.42
CA ASP A 341 -30.20 -16.02 -2.24
C ASP A 341 -29.36 -15.63 -1.01
N LEU A 342 -30.00 -15.48 0.15
CA LEU A 342 -29.32 -15.11 1.41
C LEU A 342 -28.23 -16.08 1.88
N PHE A 343 -28.21 -17.31 1.41
CA PHE A 343 -27.16 -18.25 1.77
C PHE A 343 -25.94 -18.14 0.82
N GLY A 344 -26.07 -17.44 -0.32
CA GLY A 344 -24.96 -17.13 -1.21
C GLY A 344 -25.34 -16.20 -2.39
N PHE A 345 -24.66 -15.05 -2.49
CA PHE A 345 -24.87 -14.04 -3.53
C PHE A 345 -23.56 -13.30 -3.89
N TYR A 346 -23.52 -12.63 -5.04
CA TYR A 346 -22.36 -11.84 -5.47
C TYR A 346 -22.56 -10.36 -5.19
N GLU A 347 -21.55 -9.70 -4.62
CA GLU A 347 -21.60 -8.26 -4.35
C GLU A 347 -20.22 -7.61 -4.45
N ILE A 348 -20.19 -6.28 -4.58
CA ILE A 348 -18.95 -5.50 -4.52
C ILE A 348 -18.62 -5.17 -3.06
N VAL A 349 -17.49 -5.68 -2.59
CA VAL A 349 -16.94 -5.44 -1.25
C VAL A 349 -15.52 -4.91 -1.41
N ASN A 350 -15.18 -3.79 -0.76
CA ASN A 350 -13.88 -3.11 -0.91
C ASN A 350 -13.44 -2.92 -2.39
N ASN A 351 -14.37 -2.51 -3.26
CA ASN A 351 -14.22 -2.35 -4.72
C ASN A 351 -13.95 -3.63 -5.53
N GLN A 352 -13.97 -4.82 -4.92
CA GLN A 352 -13.86 -6.10 -5.62
C GLN A 352 -15.18 -6.86 -5.65
N LYS A 353 -15.47 -7.53 -6.78
CA LYS A 353 -16.59 -8.47 -6.87
C LYS A 353 -16.23 -9.77 -6.16
N VAL A 354 -16.99 -10.13 -5.14
CA VAL A 354 -16.79 -11.34 -4.33
C VAL A 354 -18.10 -12.12 -4.20
N TYR A 355 -18.00 -13.42 -3.93
CA TYR A 355 -19.15 -14.22 -3.53
C TYR A 355 -19.23 -14.23 -2.00
N LEU A 356 -20.35 -13.76 -1.45
CA LEU A 356 -20.61 -13.75 0.00
C LEU A 356 -21.40 -14.99 0.36
N GLN A 357 -20.83 -15.87 1.18
CA GLN A 357 -21.50 -17.08 1.65
C GLN A 357 -21.83 -17.01 3.14
N ARG A 358 -23.10 -17.26 3.47
CA ARG A 358 -23.61 -17.13 4.84
C ARG A 358 -23.12 -18.26 5.74
N ILE A 359 -22.64 -17.90 6.93
CA ILE A 359 -22.35 -18.83 8.02
C ILE A 359 -23.67 -19.36 8.57
N GLY A 360 -23.86 -20.67 8.49
CA GLY A 360 -25.12 -21.36 8.79
C GLY A 360 -25.18 -21.88 10.23
N LYS A 361 -24.16 -22.61 10.66
CA LYS A 361 -24.05 -23.15 12.03
C LYS A 361 -22.62 -23.04 12.56
N ILE A 362 -22.47 -22.69 13.83
CA ILE A 362 -21.17 -22.71 14.52
C ILE A 362 -21.13 -23.89 15.51
N LYS A 363 -20.00 -24.59 15.57
CA LYS A 363 -19.70 -25.61 16.58
C LYS A 363 -18.44 -25.25 17.32
N THR A 364 -18.36 -25.61 18.60
CA THR A 364 -17.17 -25.46 19.43
C THR A 364 -16.66 -26.82 19.88
N GLU A 365 -15.35 -26.99 19.91
CA GLU A 365 -14.67 -28.15 20.51
C GLU A 365 -13.53 -27.62 21.41
N ASN A 366 -13.33 -28.26 22.56
CA ASN A 366 -12.27 -27.90 23.49
C ASN A 366 -11.36 -29.12 23.68
N LYS A 367 -10.18 -29.06 23.07
CA LYS A 367 -9.24 -30.17 22.92
C LYS A 367 -7.87 -29.63 22.56
N ASP A 368 -6.83 -30.00 23.30
CA ASP A 368 -5.45 -29.64 22.94
C ASP A 368 -5.08 -30.24 21.58
N GLN A 369 -4.78 -29.36 20.62
CA GLN A 369 -4.38 -29.74 19.27
C GLN A 369 -3.30 -28.81 18.74
N GLN A 370 -2.35 -29.40 18.02
CA GLN A 370 -1.31 -28.68 17.29
C GLN A 370 -1.92 -27.93 16.11
N VAL A 371 -1.57 -26.65 16.01
CA VAL A 371 -2.02 -25.71 15.01
C VAL A 371 -0.82 -25.06 14.34
N ILE A 372 -1.01 -24.72 13.08
CA ILE A 372 0.00 -24.12 12.22
C ILE A 372 -0.47 -22.71 11.89
N ASP A 373 0.46 -21.79 12.03
CA ASP A 373 0.33 -20.40 11.63
C ASP A 373 1.24 -20.15 10.42
N ILE A 374 0.81 -19.31 9.49
CA ILE A 374 1.60 -18.95 8.31
C ILE A 374 1.51 -17.44 8.07
N THR A 375 2.64 -16.76 7.98
CA THR A 375 2.68 -15.32 7.64
C THR A 375 2.80 -15.16 6.13
N THR A 376 2.08 -14.19 5.55
CA THR A 376 1.88 -14.11 4.10
C THR A 376 1.96 -12.66 3.59
N VAL A 377 2.67 -12.45 2.49
CA VAL A 377 2.86 -11.14 1.85
C VAL A 377 2.46 -11.21 0.38
N SER A 378 1.66 -10.25 -0.09
CA SER A 378 1.25 -10.09 -1.50
C SER A 378 1.52 -8.66 -1.98
N LYS A 379 1.39 -8.41 -3.29
CA LYS A 379 1.65 -7.09 -3.92
C LYS A 379 0.86 -5.92 -3.31
N GLY A 380 -0.22 -6.18 -2.58
CA GLY A 380 -1.03 -5.16 -1.89
C GLY A 380 -0.92 -5.16 -0.36
N TYR A 381 0.00 -5.93 0.23
CA TYR A 381 0.10 -6.15 1.68
C TYR A 381 -1.26 -6.49 2.33
N SER A 382 -2.06 -7.32 1.65
CA SER A 382 -3.42 -7.65 2.11
C SER A 382 -3.43 -8.43 3.42
N HIS A 383 -2.31 -9.09 3.75
CA HIS A 383 -2.12 -10.01 4.88
C HIS A 383 -3.35 -10.92 5.04
N THR A 384 -3.62 -11.72 4.03
CA THR A 384 -4.75 -12.65 3.99
C THR A 384 -4.33 -13.88 3.20
N PHE A 385 -5.02 -15.00 3.41
CA PHE A 385 -4.90 -16.16 2.54
C PHE A 385 -6.24 -16.86 2.38
N MET A 386 -6.37 -17.67 1.32
CA MET A 386 -7.56 -18.47 1.07
C MET A 386 -7.50 -19.81 1.83
N CYS A 387 -8.36 -19.97 2.83
CA CYS A 387 -8.67 -21.25 3.44
C CYS A 387 -9.71 -21.97 2.57
N ARG A 388 -9.29 -23.01 1.85
CA ARG A 388 -9.93 -23.58 0.64
C ARG A 388 -10.33 -22.57 -0.43
N ASP A 389 -11.42 -21.85 -0.21
CA ASP A 389 -12.14 -21.05 -1.20
C ASP A 389 -12.57 -19.69 -0.65
N PHE A 390 -12.43 -19.47 0.66
CA PHE A 390 -12.74 -18.20 1.32
C PHE A 390 -11.50 -17.57 1.94
N ALA A 391 -11.48 -16.24 1.93
CA ALA A 391 -10.45 -15.44 2.56
C ALA A 391 -10.55 -15.51 4.08
N VAL A 392 -9.43 -15.77 4.73
CA VAL A 392 -9.21 -15.54 6.17
C VAL A 392 -8.15 -14.45 6.35
N HIS A 393 -8.19 -13.76 7.49
CA HIS A 393 -7.19 -12.76 7.77
C HIS A 393 -5.92 -13.44 8.29
N ASN A 394 -4.82 -12.71 8.19
CA ASN A 394 -3.52 -13.10 8.66
C ASN A 394 -2.90 -11.84 9.26
N CYS A 395 -2.44 -11.90 10.48
CA CYS A 395 -2.01 -10.69 11.16
C CYS A 395 -0.48 -10.57 11.12
N ASN A 396 0.01 -9.55 10.42
CA ASN A 396 1.41 -9.13 10.52
C ASN A 396 1.50 -7.71 11.10
N VAL A 397 0.94 -7.55 12.30
CA VAL A 397 1.24 -6.40 13.14
C VAL A 397 2.60 -6.66 13.78
N SER A 398 3.66 -6.32 13.05
CA SER A 398 5.02 -6.28 13.58
C SER A 398 5.23 -4.98 14.35
N PHE A 399 5.71 -5.10 15.57
CA PHE A 399 6.23 -3.99 16.36
C PHE A 399 7.74 -4.20 16.57
N ASP A 400 8.49 -3.13 16.78
CA ASP A 400 9.77 -3.24 17.48
C ASP A 400 9.49 -3.44 18.98
N ILE A 401 10.53 -3.69 19.78
CA ILE A 401 10.35 -3.89 21.23
C ILE A 401 9.65 -2.71 21.93
N PHE A 402 9.78 -1.49 21.39
CA PHE A 402 9.14 -0.29 21.93
C PHE A 402 7.66 -0.21 21.54
N GLY A 403 7.28 -0.63 20.33
CA GLY A 403 5.89 -0.80 19.92
C GLY A 403 5.22 -1.97 20.66
N CYS A 404 5.96 -3.03 21.00
CA CYS A 404 5.47 -4.09 21.90
C CYS A 404 5.15 -3.50 23.28
N ALA A 405 6.10 -2.80 23.89
CA ALA A 405 5.92 -2.11 25.18
C ALA A 405 4.70 -1.17 25.16
N GLU A 406 4.48 -0.42 24.07
CA GLU A 406 3.31 0.45 23.93
C GLU A 406 1.99 -0.31 23.77
N LYS A 407 1.97 -1.35 22.93
CA LYS A 407 0.72 -1.96 22.44
C LYS A 407 0.27 -3.17 23.25
N ILE A 408 1.17 -3.74 24.06
CA ILE A 408 0.94 -4.89 24.93
C ILE A 408 0.94 -4.42 26.38
N ASP A 409 2.01 -3.74 26.80
CA ASP A 409 2.24 -3.35 28.20
C ASP A 409 1.71 -1.94 28.53
N GLY A 410 1.27 -1.18 27.52
CA GLY A 410 0.68 0.16 27.67
C GLY A 410 1.69 1.28 27.93
N LEU A 411 2.99 1.02 27.74
CA LEU A 411 4.07 1.95 28.06
C LEU A 411 4.19 3.12 27.06
N PRO A 412 4.65 4.31 27.48
CA PRO A 412 4.74 5.47 26.59
C PRO A 412 5.67 5.24 25.39
N SER A 413 5.14 5.20 24.15
CA SER A 413 5.94 5.01 22.92
C SER A 413 6.82 6.19 22.54
N SER A 414 6.58 7.37 23.11
CA SER A 414 7.34 8.57 22.79
C SER A 414 7.10 9.67 23.83
N GLY A 415 8.15 10.46 24.13
CA GLY A 415 8.11 11.52 25.14
C GLY A 415 9.34 11.42 26.05
N PRO A 416 9.52 12.34 27.02
CA PRO A 416 10.43 12.12 28.14
C PRO A 416 10.19 10.76 28.83
N GLU A 417 8.92 10.37 28.94
CA GLU A 417 8.42 9.16 29.61
C GLU A 417 8.89 7.88 28.92
N TRP A 418 9.14 7.91 27.60
CA TRP A 418 9.77 6.77 26.90
C TRP A 418 11.19 6.50 27.43
N ILE A 419 11.94 7.54 27.82
CA ILE A 419 13.29 7.39 28.39
C ILE A 419 13.24 7.08 29.89
N THR A 420 12.26 7.61 30.63
CA THR A 420 12.19 7.46 32.10
C THR A 420 11.36 6.27 32.58
N GLU A 421 10.49 5.70 31.75
CA GLU A 421 9.59 4.59 32.11
C GLU A 421 9.76 3.40 31.16
N THR A 422 9.61 3.61 29.84
CA THR A 422 9.66 2.52 28.85
C THR A 422 11.04 1.87 28.75
N VAL A 423 12.11 2.67 28.64
CA VAL A 423 13.49 2.15 28.56
C VAL A 423 13.92 1.42 29.85
N PRO A 424 13.71 1.94 31.08
CA PRO A 424 14.01 1.20 32.30
C PRO A 424 13.24 -0.10 32.44
N ALA A 425 11.92 -0.10 32.16
CA ALA A 425 11.10 -1.31 32.23
C ALA A 425 11.59 -2.40 31.25
N LEU A 426 11.95 -2.02 30.03
CA LEU A 426 12.51 -2.95 29.04
C LEU A 426 13.92 -3.43 29.43
N CYS A 427 14.76 -2.58 30.00
CA CYS A 427 16.08 -2.97 30.49
C CYS A 427 16.00 -3.94 31.69
N GLU A 428 15.05 -3.75 32.61
CA GLU A 428 14.78 -4.70 33.69
C GLU A 428 14.27 -6.04 33.15
N LEU A 429 13.27 -6.01 32.25
CA LEU A 429 12.70 -7.20 31.63
C LEU A 429 13.73 -8.04 30.86
N LEU A 430 14.63 -7.39 30.10
CA LEU A 430 15.69 -8.03 29.34
C LEU A 430 16.99 -8.28 30.14
N GLN A 431 17.04 -7.89 31.42
CA GLN A 431 18.24 -7.95 32.26
C GLN A 431 19.46 -7.21 31.67
N ILE A 432 19.21 -6.14 30.89
CA ILE A 432 20.25 -5.32 30.28
C ILE A 432 20.66 -4.21 31.27
N PRO A 433 21.94 -4.08 31.65
CA PRO A 433 22.38 -3.04 32.57
C PRO A 433 22.28 -1.65 31.91
N LEU A 434 21.23 -0.89 32.29
CA LEU A 434 20.99 0.45 31.78
C LEU A 434 22.06 1.44 32.27
N LYS A 435 22.99 1.80 31.39
CA LYS A 435 23.85 2.99 31.54
C LYS A 435 23.29 4.12 30.70
N LEU A 436 22.55 5.03 31.34
CA LEU A 436 22.23 6.32 30.74
C LEU A 436 23.54 7.09 30.53
N GLY A 437 23.86 7.43 29.28
CA GLY A 437 24.96 8.34 28.96
C GLY A 437 24.65 9.74 29.48
N GLU A 438 25.69 10.56 29.69
CA GLU A 438 25.47 11.97 30.01
C GLU A 438 24.75 12.66 28.84
N VAL A 439 23.52 13.12 29.09
CA VAL A 439 22.74 13.89 28.11
C VAL A 439 23.58 15.09 27.67
N SER A 440 23.73 15.32 26.37
CA SER A 440 24.54 16.44 25.87
C SER A 440 23.99 17.76 26.39
N VAL A 441 24.85 18.78 26.54
CA VAL A 441 24.40 20.11 27.00
C VAL A 441 23.29 20.65 26.08
N ALA A 442 23.45 20.49 24.76
CA ALA A 442 22.46 20.87 23.76
C ALA A 442 21.13 20.12 23.91
N ASP A 443 21.13 18.82 24.22
CA ASP A 443 19.90 18.05 24.43
C ASP A 443 19.20 18.43 25.75
N ARG A 444 19.96 18.73 26.82
CA ARG A 444 19.41 19.26 28.09
C ARG A 444 18.78 20.64 27.88
N GLU A 445 19.47 21.52 27.14
CA GLU A 445 18.97 22.85 26.77
C GLU A 445 17.72 22.75 25.91
N ARG A 446 17.71 21.88 24.89
CA ARG A 446 16.55 21.62 24.04
C ARG A 446 15.35 21.10 24.84
N ALA A 447 15.57 20.17 25.76
CA ALA A 447 14.52 19.62 26.63
C ALA A 447 13.99 20.67 27.61
N ARG A 448 14.86 21.47 28.24
CA ARG A 448 14.47 22.62 29.08
C ARG A 448 13.66 23.64 28.28
N LEU A 449 14.14 24.04 27.11
CA LEU A 449 13.47 25.01 26.25
C LEU A 449 12.07 24.51 25.84
N LEU A 450 11.93 23.21 25.54
CA LEU A 450 10.65 22.60 25.20
C LEU A 450 9.68 22.61 26.39
N LYS A 451 10.17 22.29 27.61
CA LYS A 451 9.35 22.37 28.83
C LYS A 451 8.95 23.80 29.16
N LEU A 452 9.86 24.77 29.06
CA LEU A 452 9.56 26.20 29.21
C LEU A 452 8.52 26.68 28.19
N THR A 453 8.65 26.29 26.92
CA THR A 453 7.67 26.63 25.86
C THR A 453 6.28 26.05 26.20
N GLN A 454 6.22 24.82 26.70
CA GLN A 454 4.99 24.18 27.13
C GLN A 454 4.39 24.88 28.36
N ASP A 455 5.19 25.18 29.39
CA ASP A 455 4.71 25.86 30.60
C ASP A 455 4.18 27.27 30.30
N ILE A 456 4.81 28.01 29.36
CA ILE A 456 4.30 29.28 28.84
C ILE A 456 2.96 29.09 28.11
N ALA A 457 2.84 28.05 27.27
CA ALA A 457 1.61 27.75 26.54
C ALA A 457 0.45 27.34 27.46
N ASP A 458 0.75 26.57 28.51
CA ASP A 458 -0.22 26.17 29.53
C ASP A 458 -0.66 27.40 30.33
N CYS A 459 0.29 28.22 30.81
CA CYS A 459 -0.03 29.47 31.52
C CYS A 459 -0.81 30.47 30.64
N LEU A 460 -0.55 30.54 29.34
CA LEU A 460 -1.32 31.36 28.38
C LEU A 460 -2.79 30.96 28.38
N VAL A 461 -3.08 29.65 28.28
CA VAL A 461 -4.45 29.13 28.19
C VAL A 461 -5.14 29.19 29.56
N GLU A 462 -4.45 28.80 30.63
CA GLU A 462 -4.96 28.79 32.01
C GLU A 462 -5.33 30.17 32.55
N ASN A 463 -4.68 31.25 32.07
CA ASN A 463 -4.87 32.61 32.58
C ASN A 463 -5.52 33.55 31.55
N SER A 464 -5.94 33.03 30.38
CA SER A 464 -6.71 33.78 29.40
C SER A 464 -8.17 33.93 29.85
N PRO A 465 -8.85 35.05 29.57
CA PRO A 465 -10.29 35.16 29.74
C PRO A 465 -11.07 34.09 28.94
N ASP A 466 -12.14 33.54 29.52
CA ASP A 466 -13.05 32.57 28.88
C ASP A 466 -13.76 33.13 27.62
N GLU A 467 -13.88 34.45 27.53
CA GLU A 467 -14.52 35.19 26.44
C GLU A 467 -13.56 36.29 25.94
N ILE A 468 -12.83 36.00 24.86
CA ILE A 468 -12.02 37.00 24.16
C ILE A 468 -12.90 37.65 23.09
N ALA A 469 -13.22 38.94 23.23
CA ALA A 469 -14.18 39.64 22.37
C ALA A 469 -13.91 39.48 20.85
N TYR A 470 -12.64 39.44 20.44
CA TYR A 470 -12.26 39.21 19.03
C TYR A 470 -12.60 37.79 18.54
N VAL A 471 -12.41 36.77 19.39
CA VAL A 471 -12.73 35.35 19.10
C VAL A 471 -14.23 35.15 18.98
N GLU A 472 -15.01 35.77 19.87
CA GLU A 472 -16.48 35.71 19.84
C GLU A 472 -17.04 36.44 18.61
N ALA A 473 -16.53 37.64 18.30
CA ALA A 473 -16.93 38.39 17.09
C ALA A 473 -16.58 37.67 15.78
N ARG A 474 -15.49 36.88 15.77
CA ARG A 474 -15.09 36.03 14.65
C ARG A 474 -15.74 34.65 14.66
N ASN A 475 -16.40 34.24 15.74
CA ASN A 475 -16.94 32.90 15.94
C ASN A 475 -15.84 31.83 15.80
N TRP A 476 -14.78 31.90 16.61
CA TRP A 476 -13.59 31.01 16.57
C TRP A 476 -13.49 30.02 17.74
N LYS A 477 -14.50 29.96 18.61
CA LYS A 477 -14.52 29.09 19.81
C LYS A 477 -14.60 27.61 19.41
N GLN A 478 -13.53 26.86 19.62
CA GLN A 478 -13.43 25.40 19.37
C GLN A 478 -12.26 24.78 20.16
N PRO A 479 -12.22 23.46 20.41
CA PRO A 479 -11.27 22.84 21.33
C PRO A 479 -9.92 22.41 20.72
N TYR A 480 -9.73 22.57 19.40
CA TYR A 480 -8.59 22.02 18.66
C TYR A 480 -7.39 22.96 18.68
N LEU A 481 -7.61 24.26 18.54
CA LEU A 481 -6.55 25.28 18.49
C LEU A 481 -6.40 25.99 19.83
N ALA A 482 -5.21 25.94 20.42
CA ALA A 482 -4.88 26.64 21.66
C ALA A 482 -4.51 28.11 21.38
N TYR A 483 -5.18 29.03 22.07
CA TYR A 483 -4.92 30.47 22.01
C TYR A 483 -5.26 31.14 23.35
N GLY A 484 -4.79 32.38 23.53
CA GLY A 484 -5.13 33.20 24.69
C GLY A 484 -4.80 34.69 24.50
N SER A 485 -5.25 35.49 25.47
CA SER A 485 -4.93 36.92 25.60
C SER A 485 -4.65 37.22 27.08
N VAL A 486 -3.38 37.44 27.42
CA VAL A 486 -2.90 37.57 28.81
C VAL A 486 -1.86 38.68 28.88
N ASP A 487 -1.86 39.45 29.97
CA ASP A 487 -0.81 40.44 30.24
C ASP A 487 0.57 39.79 30.40
N GLU A 488 1.61 40.43 29.87
CA GLU A 488 2.98 39.92 29.91
C GLU A 488 3.47 39.68 31.35
N THR A 489 3.16 40.59 32.27
CA THR A 489 3.59 40.54 33.68
C THR A 489 2.93 39.37 34.40
N ILE A 490 1.61 39.20 34.19
CA ILE A 490 0.84 38.10 34.77
C ILE A 490 1.38 36.76 34.24
N LEU A 491 1.59 36.64 32.93
CA LEU A 491 2.13 35.44 32.31
C LEU A 491 3.53 35.08 32.85
N ILE A 492 4.44 36.04 32.93
CA ILE A 492 5.79 35.81 33.48
C ILE A 492 5.71 35.36 34.94
N ASN A 493 4.90 36.02 35.78
CA ASN A 493 4.74 35.63 37.18
C ASN A 493 4.20 34.19 37.32
N LYS A 494 3.24 33.78 36.48
CA LYS A 494 2.73 32.40 36.48
C LYS A 494 3.72 31.36 35.98
N VAL A 495 4.56 31.71 35.02
CA VAL A 495 5.66 30.82 34.58
C VAL A 495 6.74 30.73 35.67
N MET A 496 6.99 31.80 36.43
CA MET A 496 7.88 31.76 37.59
C MET A 496 7.31 30.93 38.76
N GLU A 497 6.00 30.95 39.00
CA GLU A 497 5.33 30.03 39.96
C GLU A 497 5.55 28.55 39.59
N LYS A 498 5.72 28.21 38.31
CA LYS A 498 6.07 26.86 37.83
C LYS A 498 7.57 26.51 37.98
N GLY A 499 8.38 27.37 38.61
CA GLY A 499 9.77 27.09 39.00
C GLY A 499 10.85 27.67 38.07
N TRP A 500 10.48 28.50 37.10
CA TRP A 500 11.42 29.13 36.16
C TRP A 500 11.97 30.46 36.68
N SER A 501 13.23 30.77 36.40
CA SER A 501 13.79 32.10 36.71
C SER A 501 13.44 33.15 35.65
N ALA A 502 13.31 34.41 36.06
CA ALA A 502 13.12 35.53 35.14
C ALA A 502 14.26 35.66 34.10
N GLU A 503 15.47 35.24 34.46
CA GLU A 503 16.63 35.24 33.56
C GLU A 503 16.47 34.19 32.44
N GLU A 504 16.09 32.96 32.78
CA GLU A 504 15.82 31.88 31.81
C GLU A 504 14.68 32.25 30.85
N ILE A 505 13.58 32.82 31.38
CA ILE A 505 12.43 33.27 30.58
C ILE A 505 12.86 34.32 29.56
N ASN A 506 13.60 35.35 29.98
CA ASN A 506 14.05 36.42 29.08
C ASN A 506 15.13 35.96 28.09
N LYS A 507 16.06 35.07 28.50
CA LYS A 507 17.09 34.48 27.61
C LYS A 507 16.49 33.60 26.52
N SER A 508 15.35 32.96 26.77
CA SER A 508 14.69 32.08 25.80
C SER A 508 14.20 32.78 24.52
N LEU A 509 13.96 34.10 24.58
CA LEU A 509 13.32 34.91 23.55
C LEU A 509 11.89 34.48 23.16
N ILE A 510 11.28 33.54 23.90
CA ILE A 510 9.94 32.99 23.62
C ILE A 510 8.82 33.96 24.02
N VAL A 511 8.97 34.66 25.16
CA VAL A 511 7.98 35.64 25.64
C VAL A 511 8.09 36.97 24.89
N LYS A 512 9.32 37.43 24.69
CA LYS A 512 9.64 38.64 23.94
C LYS A 512 11.06 38.60 23.36
N THR A 513 11.23 39.30 22.26
CA THR A 513 12.53 39.72 21.72
C THR A 513 12.78 41.19 22.07
N LYS A 514 13.94 41.73 21.69
CA LYS A 514 14.27 43.16 21.82
C LYS A 514 13.26 44.10 21.13
N TYR A 515 12.52 43.63 20.13
CA TYR A 515 11.65 44.46 19.28
C TYR A 515 10.18 44.01 19.25
N VAL A 516 9.87 42.82 19.77
CA VAL A 516 8.53 42.21 19.67
C VAL A 516 8.20 41.51 20.99
N ASN A 517 7.11 41.90 21.63
CA ASN A 517 6.46 41.14 22.70
C ASN A 517 5.28 40.36 22.10
N TYR A 518 5.30 39.04 22.27
CA TYR A 518 4.31 38.13 21.68
C TYR A 518 2.99 38.05 22.47
N PHE A 519 2.93 38.60 23.68
CA PHE A 519 1.81 38.50 24.62
C PHE A 519 1.27 39.89 25.02
N GLY A 520 0.03 39.96 25.47
CA GLY A 520 -0.65 41.21 25.83
C GLY A 520 -2.18 41.11 25.73
N LEU A 521 -2.89 41.96 26.49
CA LEU A 521 -4.37 42.08 26.44
C LEU A 521 -4.87 42.74 25.14
N ASP A 522 -3.99 43.45 24.45
CA ASP A 522 -4.18 44.04 23.12
C ASP A 522 -3.91 43.03 21.98
N LYS A 523 -3.66 41.76 22.29
CA LYS A 523 -3.25 40.73 21.33
C LYS A 523 -4.04 39.45 21.52
N ILE A 524 -4.17 38.69 20.43
CA ILE A 524 -4.51 37.27 20.49
C ILE A 524 -3.30 36.45 20.08
N THR A 525 -2.91 35.50 20.91
CA THR A 525 -1.72 34.65 20.72
C THR A 525 -2.13 33.21 20.57
N PHE A 526 -1.74 32.56 19.47
CA PHE A 526 -1.96 31.15 19.18
C PHE A 526 -0.70 30.36 19.48
N VAL A 527 -0.86 29.15 20.04
CA VAL A 527 0.25 28.24 20.33
C VAL A 527 0.55 27.41 19.10
N ILE A 528 1.78 27.50 18.59
CA ILE A 528 2.28 26.62 17.53
C ILE A 528 2.79 25.34 18.19
N LYS A 529 2.22 24.21 17.78
CA LYS A 529 2.57 22.88 18.28
C LYS A 529 3.25 22.04 17.20
N ASP A 530 4.07 21.07 17.62
CA ASP A 530 4.56 20.03 16.72
C ASP A 530 3.48 18.95 16.48
N HIS A 531 3.76 18.01 15.56
CA HIS A 531 2.85 16.88 15.26
C HIS A 531 2.50 15.96 16.45
N ARG A 532 3.10 16.15 17.63
CA ARG A 532 2.81 15.43 18.88
C ARG A 532 2.02 16.28 19.88
N GLY A 533 1.67 17.53 19.52
CA GLY A 533 0.92 18.46 20.35
C GLY A 533 1.75 19.28 21.34
N ARG A 534 3.09 19.20 21.26
CA ARG A 534 4.01 19.92 22.17
C ARG A 534 4.22 21.34 21.66
N ALA A 535 4.13 22.33 22.53
CA ALA A 535 4.36 23.73 22.16
C ALA A 535 5.81 23.95 21.72
N ILE A 536 6.00 24.55 20.54
CA ILE A 536 7.33 24.85 19.96
C ILE A 536 7.54 26.34 19.70
N GLY A 537 6.47 27.12 19.57
CA GLY A 537 6.51 28.56 19.35
C GLY A 537 5.11 29.18 19.40
N PHE A 538 5.00 30.45 19.06
CA PHE A 538 3.76 31.22 19.13
C PHE A 538 3.58 32.08 17.88
N VAL A 539 2.33 32.42 17.56
CA VAL A 539 1.98 33.45 16.56
C VAL A 539 0.90 34.34 17.12
N TYR A 540 1.09 35.66 17.05
CA TYR A 540 0.09 36.61 17.56
C TYR A 540 -0.43 37.55 16.48
N LYS A 541 -1.62 38.10 16.71
CA LYS A 541 -2.16 39.26 16.00
C LYS A 541 -2.38 40.40 17.00
N ASP A 542 -1.84 41.55 16.66
CA ASP A 542 -2.10 42.84 17.33
C ASP A 542 -3.55 43.27 17.03
N LEU A 543 -4.39 43.36 18.06
CA LEU A 543 -5.80 43.74 17.95
C LEU A 543 -6.01 45.26 17.92
N SER A 544 -5.00 46.06 18.29
CA SER A 544 -5.03 47.52 18.13
C SER A 544 -4.91 47.95 16.65
N LYS A 545 -4.46 47.03 15.79
CA LYS A 545 -4.30 47.24 14.35
C LYS A 545 -5.20 46.25 13.57
N PRO A 546 -6.37 46.69 13.06
CA PRO A 546 -7.28 45.80 12.31
C PRO A 546 -6.58 45.03 11.19
N ASP A 547 -5.79 45.73 10.38
CA ASP A 547 -4.98 45.18 9.27
C ASP A 547 -3.60 44.64 9.73
N GLY A 548 -3.39 44.48 11.03
CA GLY A 548 -2.16 43.95 11.61
C GLY A 548 -1.90 42.52 11.13
N ARG A 549 -0.73 42.30 10.52
CA ARG A 549 -0.27 40.97 10.09
C ARG A 549 -0.01 40.07 11.30
N TYR A 550 -0.14 38.76 11.11
CA TYR A 550 0.30 37.77 12.09
C TYR A 550 1.83 37.81 12.22
N VAL A 551 2.33 37.73 13.45
CA VAL A 551 3.76 37.77 13.76
C VAL A 551 4.15 36.52 14.55
N ASN A 552 4.98 35.69 13.94
CA ASN A 552 5.54 34.48 14.54
C ASN A 552 6.66 34.78 15.53
N SER A 553 6.88 33.87 16.47
CA SER A 553 8.14 33.75 17.22
C SER A 553 9.37 33.78 16.31
N ALA A 554 10.51 34.21 16.85
CA ALA A 554 11.80 34.05 16.17
C ALA A 554 12.10 32.56 15.94
N ASP A 555 12.85 32.24 14.88
CA ASP A 555 13.32 30.87 14.66
C ASP A 555 14.26 30.45 15.80
N SER A 556 14.14 29.20 16.23
CA SER A 556 14.83 28.65 17.40
C SER A 556 15.22 27.18 17.15
N GLN A 557 15.83 26.52 18.13
CA GLN A 557 16.09 25.07 18.05
C GLN A 557 14.79 24.24 17.97
N LEU A 558 13.65 24.78 18.39
CA LEU A 558 12.34 24.12 18.42
C LEU A 558 11.44 24.52 17.25
N TYR A 559 11.46 25.81 16.87
CA TYR A 559 10.56 26.39 15.88
C TYR A 559 11.32 26.88 14.65
N ASN A 560 10.81 26.53 13.47
CA ASN A 560 11.31 27.01 12.19
C ASN A 560 10.14 27.31 11.26
N LYS A 561 10.01 28.56 10.80
CA LYS A 561 8.88 29.07 9.98
C LYS A 561 8.74 28.42 8.60
N SER A 562 9.77 27.71 8.15
CA SER A 562 9.77 26.96 6.89
C SER A 562 9.45 25.47 7.08
N ARG A 563 9.18 25.02 8.32
CA ARG A 563 8.84 23.63 8.66
C ARG A 563 7.61 23.46 9.55
N ALA A 564 7.28 24.44 10.37
CA ALA A 564 6.17 24.37 11.30
C ALA A 564 4.84 24.76 10.63
N LEU A 565 3.80 23.96 10.88
CA LEU A 565 2.44 24.19 10.41
C LEU A 565 1.50 24.18 11.61
N LEU A 566 0.71 25.25 11.80
CA LEU A 566 -0.21 25.38 12.92
C LEU A 566 -1.36 24.36 12.77
N GLY A 567 -1.73 23.66 13.85
CA GLY A 567 -2.82 22.66 13.87
C GLY A 567 -2.44 21.24 13.42
N ILE A 568 -1.16 21.00 13.07
CA ILE A 568 -0.67 19.71 12.57
C ILE A 568 -0.91 18.54 13.54
N GLU A 569 -0.93 18.80 14.85
CA GLU A 569 -1.18 17.82 15.91
C GLU A 569 -2.60 17.21 15.86
N ASN A 570 -3.56 17.99 15.35
CA ASN A 570 -4.92 17.53 15.13
C ASN A 570 -5.05 16.91 13.74
N ALA A 571 -4.52 17.60 12.72
CA ALA A 571 -4.67 17.20 11.33
C ALA A 571 -4.05 15.84 11.00
N ILE A 572 -2.91 15.48 11.60
CA ILE A 572 -2.21 14.22 11.29
C ILE A 572 -3.06 12.96 11.49
N LYS A 573 -4.07 13.02 12.37
CA LYS A 573 -4.95 11.87 12.69
C LYS A 573 -5.83 11.44 11.51
N THR A 574 -6.26 12.39 10.68
CA THR A 574 -7.17 12.17 9.54
C THR A 574 -6.51 12.49 8.18
N ALA A 575 -5.50 13.36 8.16
CA ALA A 575 -4.81 13.76 6.93
C ALA A 575 -4.13 12.60 6.17
N LYS A 576 -3.83 11.48 6.84
CA LYS A 576 -3.28 10.27 6.20
C LYS A 576 -4.29 9.59 5.26
N THR A 577 -5.59 9.60 5.58
CA THR A 577 -6.64 8.99 4.74
C THR A 577 -7.28 10.02 3.81
N ASP A 578 -7.59 11.19 4.38
CA ASP A 578 -8.48 12.17 3.78
C ASP A 578 -7.69 13.27 3.04
N GLY A 579 -6.39 13.40 3.35
CA GLY A 579 -5.51 14.47 2.91
C GLY A 579 -5.52 15.67 3.87
N VAL A 580 -4.48 16.51 3.77
CA VAL A 580 -4.36 17.74 4.57
C VAL A 580 -4.84 18.95 3.77
N ILE A 581 -5.58 19.85 4.41
CA ILE A 581 -5.95 21.15 3.85
C ILE A 581 -4.95 22.18 4.36
N VAL A 582 -4.33 22.94 3.47
CA VAL A 582 -3.36 23.99 3.79
C VAL A 582 -4.00 25.36 3.55
N VAL A 583 -4.15 26.14 4.61
CA VAL A 583 -4.68 27.51 4.60
C VAL A 583 -3.61 28.53 5.00
N GLU A 584 -3.90 29.81 4.81
CA GLU A 584 -2.93 30.89 5.06
C GLU A 584 -2.82 31.24 6.56
N GLY A 585 -3.95 31.55 7.21
CA GLY A 585 -3.97 32.11 8.56
C GLY A 585 -4.49 31.19 9.69
N PRO A 586 -4.20 31.53 10.96
CA PRO A 586 -4.85 30.93 12.13
C PRO A 586 -6.39 31.07 12.12
N GLY A 587 -6.92 32.11 11.48
CA GLY A 587 -8.36 32.38 11.42
C GLY A 587 -9.12 31.36 10.57
N ASP A 588 -8.61 31.05 9.38
CA ASP A 588 -9.16 30.05 8.48
C ASP A 588 -9.15 28.67 9.13
N LEU A 589 -8.03 28.34 9.77
CA LEU A 589 -7.87 27.11 10.55
C LEU A 589 -8.88 27.04 11.70
N ALA A 590 -9.09 28.12 12.47
CA ALA A 590 -10.06 28.15 13.56
C ALA A 590 -11.51 27.98 13.05
N SER A 591 -11.85 28.65 11.95
CA SER A 591 -13.18 28.55 11.31
C SER A 591 -13.44 27.15 10.71
N LEU A 592 -12.45 26.51 10.09
CA LEU A 592 -12.52 25.13 9.61
C LEU A 592 -12.67 24.13 10.77
N ASN A 593 -11.83 24.24 11.79
CA ASN A 593 -11.87 23.39 12.99
C ASN A 593 -13.23 23.48 13.69
N ARG A 594 -13.83 24.68 13.80
CA ARG A 594 -15.14 24.88 14.43
C ARG A 594 -16.26 24.14 13.71
N VAL A 595 -16.22 24.04 12.38
CA VAL A 595 -17.23 23.30 11.60
C VAL A 595 -16.92 21.80 11.46
N GLY A 596 -15.87 21.31 12.15
CA GLY A 596 -15.49 19.90 12.20
C GLY A 596 -14.47 19.46 11.15
N ILE A 597 -13.92 20.40 10.36
CA ILE A 597 -12.85 20.12 9.39
C ILE A 597 -11.50 20.20 10.12
N VAL A 598 -11.15 19.10 10.79
CA VAL A 598 -9.96 19.00 11.66
C VAL A 598 -8.68 18.54 10.94
N ASN A 599 -8.75 18.25 9.64
CA ASN A 599 -7.62 17.90 8.79
C ASN A 599 -6.94 19.13 8.13
N ALA A 600 -7.16 20.32 8.68
CA ALA A 600 -6.59 21.58 8.19
C ALA A 600 -5.33 21.98 8.98
N VAL A 601 -4.41 22.67 8.31
CA VAL A 601 -3.21 23.29 8.90
C VAL A 601 -2.95 24.66 8.28
N ALA A 602 -2.35 25.58 9.03
CA ALA A 602 -2.01 26.92 8.54
C ALA A 602 -0.48 27.14 8.45
N VAL A 603 -0.04 27.89 7.43
CA VAL A 603 1.37 28.26 7.25
C VAL A 603 1.75 29.49 8.07
N CYS A 604 0.78 30.35 8.40
CA CYS A 604 0.89 31.46 9.34
C CYS A 604 1.96 32.49 8.98
N GLY A 605 1.79 33.20 7.85
CA GLY A 605 2.62 34.37 7.53
C GLY A 605 3.99 34.08 6.91
N THR A 606 4.20 32.87 6.40
CA THR A 606 5.24 32.54 5.42
C THR A 606 4.64 31.84 4.20
N ALA A 607 5.33 31.86 3.06
CA ALA A 607 4.95 31.06 1.91
C ALA A 607 5.16 29.56 2.21
N PHE A 608 4.30 28.69 1.66
CA PHE A 608 4.49 27.25 1.78
C PHE A 608 5.76 26.83 1.03
N THR A 609 6.60 26.00 1.66
CA THR A 609 7.94 25.65 1.16
C THR A 609 8.05 24.16 0.86
N GLU A 610 9.09 23.77 0.13
CA GLU A 610 9.46 22.36 -0.04
C GLU A 610 9.71 21.63 1.29
N HIS A 611 10.23 22.34 2.31
CA HIS A 611 10.41 21.77 3.64
C HIS A 611 9.08 21.46 4.35
N HIS A 612 8.00 22.24 4.11
CA HIS A 612 6.65 21.88 4.56
C HIS A 612 6.14 20.63 3.84
N LEU A 613 6.33 20.55 2.51
CA LEU A 613 5.96 19.38 1.72
C LEU A 613 6.67 18.10 2.20
N LEU A 614 7.99 18.16 2.37
CA LEU A 614 8.80 17.05 2.86
C LEU A 614 8.41 16.65 4.29
N HIS A 615 8.08 17.61 5.15
CA HIS A 615 7.58 17.32 6.49
C HIS A 615 6.26 16.53 6.43
N LEU A 616 5.28 16.98 5.65
CA LEU A 616 3.99 16.29 5.47
C LEU A 616 4.17 14.89 4.85
N LYS A 617 5.04 14.75 3.83
CA LYS A 617 5.38 13.47 3.20
C LYS A 617 6.00 12.50 4.21
N ASN A 618 6.93 12.96 5.04
CA ASN A 618 7.55 12.15 6.11
C ASN A 618 6.58 11.75 7.22
N LEU A 619 5.49 12.51 7.43
CA LEU A 619 4.38 12.14 8.30
C LEU A 619 3.41 11.14 7.64
N GLY A 620 3.65 10.73 6.38
CA GLY A 620 2.84 9.78 5.63
C GLY A 620 1.64 10.39 4.90
N ILE A 621 1.60 11.72 4.73
CA ILE A 621 0.50 12.41 4.05
C ILE A 621 0.78 12.48 2.54
N GLN A 622 -0.12 11.89 1.75
CA GLN A 622 0.04 11.76 0.29
C GLN A 622 -0.93 12.64 -0.53
N LYS A 623 -1.86 13.34 0.12
CA LYS A 623 -2.83 14.25 -0.54
C LYS A 623 -2.79 15.61 0.15
N ILE A 624 -2.65 16.67 -0.62
CA ILE A 624 -2.59 18.05 -0.13
C ILE A 624 -3.59 18.89 -0.92
N TYR A 625 -4.44 19.63 -0.20
CA TYR A 625 -5.43 20.55 -0.73
C TYR A 625 -5.04 21.98 -0.34
N PHE A 626 -4.60 22.80 -1.29
CA PHE A 626 -4.33 24.21 -1.02
C PHE A 626 -5.63 25.02 -1.07
N CYS A 627 -5.82 25.85 -0.04
CA CYS A 627 -6.94 26.77 0.09
C CYS A 627 -6.43 28.06 0.76
N LEU A 628 -5.56 28.76 0.02
CA LEU A 628 -5.06 30.09 0.39
C LEU A 628 -6.13 31.15 0.09
N ASP A 629 -5.88 32.39 0.51
CA ASP A 629 -6.80 33.51 0.34
C ASP A 629 -7.17 33.71 -1.14
N TRP A 630 -8.43 34.06 -1.39
CA TRP A 630 -9.00 34.21 -2.74
C TRP A 630 -8.73 35.60 -3.33
N ASP A 631 -7.57 36.16 -3.01
CA ASP A 631 -7.08 37.45 -3.50
C ASP A 631 -5.90 37.28 -4.49
N LYS A 632 -5.38 38.40 -5.00
CA LYS A 632 -4.26 38.35 -5.96
C LYS A 632 -2.96 37.76 -5.37
N ALA A 633 -2.74 37.90 -4.07
CA ALA A 633 -1.56 37.37 -3.40
C ALA A 633 -1.68 35.86 -3.16
N GLY A 634 -2.82 35.37 -2.67
CA GLY A 634 -3.07 33.95 -2.46
C GLY A 634 -3.12 33.14 -3.77
N TYR A 635 -3.64 33.71 -4.86
CA TYR A 635 -3.54 33.13 -6.21
C TYR A 635 -2.08 33.05 -6.70
N ALA A 636 -1.28 34.12 -6.52
CA ALA A 636 0.13 34.10 -6.89
C ALA A 636 0.94 33.09 -6.05
N ALA A 637 0.68 33.03 -4.74
CA ALA A 637 1.26 32.04 -3.84
C ALA A 637 0.91 30.60 -4.27
N THR A 638 -0.35 30.34 -4.60
CA THR A 638 -0.81 29.04 -5.12
C THR A 638 -0.08 28.66 -6.42
N SER A 639 0.08 29.60 -7.36
CA SER A 639 0.82 29.35 -8.60
C SER A 639 2.30 29.00 -8.33
N ASN A 640 2.98 29.76 -7.47
CA ASN A 640 4.37 29.50 -7.09
C ASN A 640 4.53 28.13 -6.41
N ILE A 641 3.63 27.79 -5.48
CA ILE A 641 3.59 26.49 -4.82
C ILE A 641 3.44 25.37 -5.84
N LEU A 642 2.51 25.49 -6.80
CA LEU A 642 2.34 24.49 -7.84
C LEU A 642 3.57 24.34 -8.74
N GLU A 643 4.31 25.42 -9.02
CA GLU A 643 5.57 25.33 -9.76
C GLU A 643 6.69 24.62 -9.00
N THR A 644 6.83 24.87 -7.70
CA THR A 644 7.81 24.16 -6.87
C THR A 644 7.39 22.71 -6.64
N VAL A 645 6.16 22.47 -6.22
CA VAL A 645 5.67 21.15 -5.76
C VAL A 645 5.49 20.16 -6.91
N LEU A 646 4.96 20.58 -8.07
CA LEU A 646 4.80 19.68 -9.23
C LEU A 646 6.14 19.27 -9.86
N ARG A 647 7.22 20.04 -9.63
CA ARG A 647 8.57 19.73 -10.12
C ARG A 647 9.41 18.94 -9.12
N ALA A 648 9.31 19.23 -7.82
CA ALA A 648 10.28 18.76 -6.83
C ALA A 648 9.95 17.41 -6.16
N THR A 649 8.72 16.89 -6.23
CA THR A 649 8.38 15.70 -5.40
C THR A 649 7.38 14.74 -6.03
N SER A 650 7.88 13.57 -6.42
CA SER A 650 7.05 12.42 -6.79
C SER A 650 6.33 11.82 -5.57
N GLY A 651 5.16 11.21 -5.82
CA GLY A 651 4.40 10.44 -4.83
C GLY A 651 3.39 11.22 -3.98
N VAL A 652 3.20 12.53 -4.19
CA VAL A 652 2.16 13.34 -3.53
C VAL A 652 1.17 13.86 -4.56
N SER A 653 -0.13 13.81 -4.24
CA SER A 653 -1.21 14.33 -5.08
C SER A 653 -1.65 15.71 -4.57
N VAL A 654 -1.62 16.71 -5.47
CA VAL A 654 -1.93 18.11 -5.12
C VAL A 654 -3.23 18.57 -5.75
N PHE A 655 -4.04 19.23 -4.95
CA PHE A 655 -5.34 19.80 -5.30
C PHE A 655 -5.42 21.26 -4.84
N VAL A 656 -6.32 22.02 -5.47
CA VAL A 656 -6.65 23.40 -5.07
C VAL A 656 -8.16 23.49 -4.87
N ILE A 657 -8.57 24.08 -3.75
CA ILE A 657 -9.97 24.42 -3.44
C ILE A 657 -10.19 25.84 -3.96
N THR A 658 -11.10 26.01 -4.92
CA THR A 658 -11.32 27.31 -5.55
C THR A 658 -12.33 28.16 -4.80
N ALA A 659 -12.24 29.49 -4.98
CA ALA A 659 -13.22 30.45 -4.49
C ALA A 659 -14.67 30.08 -4.89
N PRO A 660 -15.67 30.44 -4.07
CA PRO A 660 -17.08 30.42 -4.45
C PRO A 660 -17.39 31.48 -5.53
N GLU A 661 -18.57 31.42 -6.15
CA GLU A 661 -19.03 32.41 -7.16
C GLU A 661 -19.36 33.80 -6.57
N SER A 662 -19.21 33.97 -5.27
CA SER A 662 -19.52 35.19 -4.50
C SER A 662 -18.25 35.86 -4.02
N ASP A 663 -18.27 37.19 -3.88
CA ASP A 663 -17.14 38.06 -3.46
C ASP A 663 -16.76 37.88 -1.97
N ILE A 664 -16.26 36.69 -1.65
CA ILE A 664 -15.77 36.27 -0.34
C ILE A 664 -14.25 36.12 -0.46
N LYS A 665 -13.51 36.59 0.55
CA LYS A 665 -12.05 36.69 0.47
C LYS A 665 -11.31 35.46 0.97
N ASP A 666 -11.82 34.82 2.01
CA ASP A 666 -11.12 33.75 2.73
C ASP A 666 -12.10 32.70 3.31
N PRO A 667 -11.60 31.50 3.70
CA PRO A 667 -12.40 30.49 4.38
C PRO A 667 -13.01 30.97 5.71
N ASP A 668 -12.38 31.90 6.43
CA ASP A 668 -12.97 32.49 7.64
C ASP A 668 -14.28 33.23 7.33
N GLU A 669 -14.28 34.11 6.34
CA GLU A 669 -15.43 34.91 5.91
C GLU A 669 -16.56 34.04 5.37
N LEU A 670 -16.23 33.00 4.60
CA LEU A 670 -17.20 32.00 4.14
C LEU A 670 -17.91 31.30 5.32
N LEU A 671 -17.16 30.93 6.36
CA LEU A 671 -17.68 30.11 7.45
C LEU A 671 -18.18 30.89 8.66
N ARG A 672 -17.85 32.18 8.80
CA ARG A 672 -18.12 33.04 9.98
C ARG A 672 -19.56 32.92 10.51
N LYS A 673 -20.54 32.95 9.60
CA LYS A 673 -21.98 32.84 9.91
C LYS A 673 -22.55 31.41 9.76
N SER A 674 -21.79 30.47 9.22
CA SER A 674 -22.22 29.07 9.06
C SER A 674 -22.07 28.28 10.37
N LYS A 675 -23.00 27.36 10.61
CA LYS A 675 -22.90 26.33 11.67
C LYS A 675 -22.46 24.97 11.13
N THR A 676 -22.35 24.80 9.82
CA THR A 676 -22.02 23.53 9.14
C THR A 676 -20.81 23.70 8.23
N ALA A 677 -20.11 22.59 7.96
CA ALA A 677 -19.03 22.51 6.99
C ALA A 677 -19.53 22.63 5.52
N GLU A 678 -20.84 22.53 5.30
CA GLU A 678 -21.46 22.43 3.98
C GLU A 678 -20.94 23.47 2.96
N PRO A 679 -20.92 24.79 3.26
CA PRO A 679 -20.49 25.81 2.28
C PRO A 679 -19.05 25.63 1.80
N PHE A 680 -18.17 25.12 2.66
CA PHE A 680 -16.78 24.84 2.31
C PHE A 680 -16.65 23.50 1.57
N THR A 681 -17.36 22.46 2.02
CA THR A 681 -17.33 21.14 1.35
C THR A 681 -18.00 21.12 -0.02
N SER A 682 -18.85 22.11 -0.33
CA SER A 682 -19.43 22.31 -1.67
C SER A 682 -18.52 23.06 -2.65
N LEU A 683 -17.38 23.60 -2.20
CA LEU A 683 -16.45 24.31 -3.09
C LEU A 683 -15.86 23.35 -4.14
N LYS A 684 -15.60 23.90 -5.33
CA LYS A 684 -15.02 23.13 -6.43
C LYS A 684 -13.55 22.83 -6.12
N ILE A 685 -13.19 21.55 -6.22
CA ILE A 685 -11.81 21.08 -6.08
C ILE A 685 -11.27 20.76 -7.47
N LEU A 686 -10.12 21.34 -7.80
CA LEU A 686 -9.36 21.04 -9.01
C LEU A 686 -8.07 20.31 -8.65
N THR A 687 -7.52 19.52 -9.58
CA THR A 687 -6.11 19.11 -9.47
C THR A 687 -5.21 20.33 -9.66
N GLY A 688 -3.99 20.33 -9.11
CA GLY A 688 -3.03 21.42 -9.33
C GLY A 688 -2.77 21.71 -10.82
N PHE A 689 -2.78 20.66 -11.65
CA PHE A 689 -2.67 20.78 -13.11
C PHE A 689 -3.88 21.49 -13.74
N GLN A 690 -5.10 21.06 -13.41
CA GLN A 690 -6.34 21.69 -13.91
C GLN A 690 -6.52 23.13 -13.43
N TRP A 691 -6.15 23.42 -12.17
CA TRP A 691 -6.17 24.78 -11.65
C TRP A 691 -5.21 25.68 -12.43
N LYS A 692 -4.01 25.16 -12.76
CA LYS A 692 -3.02 25.91 -13.54
C LYS A 692 -3.47 26.14 -14.99
N LEU A 693 -4.06 25.14 -15.65
CA LEU A 693 -4.70 25.32 -16.96
C LEU A 693 -5.72 26.46 -16.94
N ALA A 694 -6.59 26.48 -15.93
CA ALA A 694 -7.64 27.49 -15.78
C ALA A 694 -7.13 28.94 -15.56
N GLN A 695 -5.82 29.17 -15.39
CA GLN A 695 -5.23 30.51 -15.34
C GLN A 695 -4.89 31.06 -16.75
N PHE A 696 -4.71 30.22 -17.76
CA PHE A 696 -4.26 30.63 -19.11
C PHE A 696 -5.40 31.00 -20.07
N LYS A 697 -6.48 31.64 -19.58
CA LYS A 697 -7.71 31.86 -20.36
C LYS A 697 -7.55 32.73 -21.61
N ASP A 698 -6.50 33.54 -21.67
CA ASP A 698 -6.24 34.51 -22.74
C ASP A 698 -4.94 34.22 -23.52
N GLU A 699 -4.32 33.04 -23.33
CA GLU A 699 -3.12 32.61 -24.07
C GLU A 699 -3.45 31.70 -25.26
N SER A 700 -2.56 31.63 -26.25
CA SER A 700 -2.76 30.72 -27.40
C SER A 700 -2.54 29.25 -27.00
N PRO A 701 -3.24 28.30 -27.66
CA PRO A 701 -3.05 26.86 -27.44
C PRO A 701 -1.58 26.41 -27.44
N ASP A 702 -0.76 26.96 -28.35
CA ASP A 702 0.66 26.65 -28.47
C ASP A 702 1.44 27.04 -27.20
N THR A 703 1.30 28.29 -26.72
CA THR A 703 2.00 28.77 -25.52
C THR A 703 1.54 28.06 -24.24
N ILE A 704 0.26 27.65 -24.18
CA ILE A 704 -0.25 26.82 -23.08
C ILE A 704 0.41 25.44 -23.12
N CYS A 705 0.45 24.81 -24.28
CA CYS A 705 1.12 23.53 -24.48
C CYS A 705 2.61 23.60 -24.10
N GLU A 706 3.37 24.58 -24.59
CA GLU A 706 4.79 24.79 -24.25
C GLU A 706 5.02 24.84 -22.73
N LYS A 707 4.20 25.60 -21.98
CA LYS A 707 4.31 25.74 -20.53
C LYS A 707 3.93 24.46 -19.77
N MET A 708 2.95 23.71 -20.26
CA MET A 708 2.36 22.57 -19.54
C MET A 708 3.02 21.22 -19.89
N ILE A 709 3.53 21.05 -21.11
CA ILE A 709 4.21 19.83 -21.58
C ILE A 709 5.40 19.46 -20.67
N LEU A 710 6.13 20.45 -20.14
CA LEU A 710 7.23 20.21 -19.19
C LEU A 710 6.76 19.53 -17.90
N ILE A 711 5.58 19.91 -17.39
CA ILE A 711 4.99 19.31 -16.18
C ILE A 711 4.57 17.86 -16.48
N ILE A 712 4.07 17.59 -17.69
CA ILE A 712 3.73 16.24 -18.14
C ILE A 712 5.01 15.38 -18.27
N ALA A 713 6.07 15.90 -18.88
CA ALA A 713 7.33 15.18 -19.07
C ALA A 713 7.99 14.79 -17.73
N SER A 714 7.89 15.65 -16.71
CA SER A 714 8.40 15.39 -15.35
C SER A 714 7.61 14.36 -14.53
N GLU A 715 6.40 13.97 -14.92
CA GLU A 715 5.66 12.92 -14.19
C GLU A 715 6.24 11.52 -14.55
N PRO A 716 6.74 10.75 -13.56
CA PRO A 716 7.40 9.47 -13.83
C PRO A 716 6.44 8.39 -14.34
N THR A 717 5.15 8.46 -13.98
CA THR A 717 4.19 7.40 -14.27
C THR A 717 3.56 7.58 -15.65
N ALA A 718 3.83 6.68 -16.59
CA ALA A 718 3.26 6.75 -17.95
C ALA A 718 1.71 6.91 -17.97
N ILE A 719 1.00 6.18 -17.10
CA ILE A 719 -0.46 6.27 -16.96
C ILE A 719 -0.90 7.68 -16.52
N ARG A 720 -0.16 8.33 -15.61
CA ARG A 720 -0.49 9.69 -15.19
C ARG A 720 -0.17 10.69 -16.28
N ARG A 721 0.94 10.53 -17.02
CA ARG A 721 1.24 11.35 -18.20
C ARG A 721 0.10 11.31 -19.21
N GLU A 722 -0.43 10.13 -19.52
CA GLU A 722 -1.59 9.98 -20.42
C GLU A 722 -2.82 10.76 -19.93
N LEU A 723 -3.14 10.68 -18.63
CA LEU A 723 -4.24 11.46 -18.03
C LEU A 723 -4.01 12.98 -18.10
N LEU A 724 -2.78 13.45 -17.91
CA LEU A 724 -2.42 14.87 -18.02
C LEU A 724 -2.45 15.36 -19.48
N ILE A 725 -2.01 14.52 -20.44
CA ILE A 725 -2.08 14.78 -21.88
C ILE A 725 -3.53 14.96 -22.31
N ASN A 726 -4.42 14.03 -21.92
CA ASN A 726 -5.85 14.14 -22.21
C ASN A 726 -6.45 15.39 -21.59
N SER A 727 -6.12 15.72 -20.32
CA SER A 727 -6.60 16.95 -19.68
C SER A 727 -6.06 18.25 -20.27
N LEU A 728 -4.91 18.23 -20.96
CA LEU A 728 -4.37 19.37 -21.71
C LEU A 728 -5.07 19.48 -23.07
N ALA A 729 -5.22 18.36 -23.78
CA ALA A 729 -5.94 18.29 -25.05
C ALA A 729 -7.39 18.78 -24.94
N ASP A 730 -8.12 18.34 -23.92
CA ASP A 730 -9.49 18.77 -23.60
C ASP A 730 -9.61 20.27 -23.28
N PHE A 731 -8.48 20.96 -23.00
CA PHE A 731 -8.45 22.39 -22.66
C PHE A 731 -7.98 23.26 -23.82
N THR A 732 -7.08 22.77 -24.68
CA THR A 732 -6.48 23.54 -25.78
C THR A 732 -7.04 23.19 -27.17
N ASP A 733 -7.94 22.19 -27.27
CA ASP A 733 -8.41 21.55 -28.51
C ASP A 733 -7.27 20.97 -29.39
N VAL A 734 -6.03 20.89 -28.87
CA VAL A 734 -4.89 20.26 -29.54
C VAL A 734 -4.99 18.74 -29.38
N SER A 735 -4.76 17.99 -30.47
CA SER A 735 -4.89 16.52 -30.42
C SER A 735 -3.97 15.89 -29.34
N PRO A 736 -4.45 14.90 -28.56
CA PRO A 736 -3.62 14.18 -27.59
C PRO A 736 -2.35 13.59 -28.21
N GLN A 737 -2.41 13.19 -29.49
CA GLN A 737 -1.30 12.61 -30.22
C GLN A 737 -0.19 13.64 -30.54
N ALA A 738 -0.54 14.90 -30.82
CA ALA A 738 0.45 15.97 -31.02
C ALA A 738 1.17 16.29 -29.69
N ILE A 739 0.40 16.53 -28.62
CA ILE A 739 0.95 16.73 -27.26
C ILE A 739 1.82 15.54 -26.85
N LEU A 740 1.38 14.30 -27.08
CA LEU A 740 2.17 13.10 -26.82
C LEU A 740 3.45 13.06 -27.65
N THR A 741 3.44 13.56 -28.88
CA THR A 741 4.63 13.64 -29.74
C THR A 741 5.63 14.65 -29.20
N ASP A 742 5.19 15.81 -28.69
CA ASP A 742 6.08 16.81 -28.09
C ASP A 742 6.60 16.39 -26.71
N VAL A 743 5.75 15.78 -25.87
CA VAL A 743 6.14 15.15 -24.60
C VAL A 743 7.15 14.03 -24.87
N ARG A 744 6.92 13.21 -25.90
CA ARG A 744 7.90 12.21 -26.35
C ARG A 744 9.15 12.86 -26.90
N ALA A 745 9.09 13.91 -27.71
CA ALA A 745 10.28 14.59 -28.20
C ALA A 745 11.15 15.12 -27.05
N ILE A 746 10.58 15.55 -25.93
CA ILE A 746 11.33 15.97 -24.74
C ILE A 746 11.89 14.78 -23.94
N ILE A 747 11.18 13.65 -23.88
CA ILE A 747 11.65 12.42 -23.23
C ILE A 747 12.72 11.73 -24.10
N ASP A 748 12.39 11.44 -25.35
CA ASP A 748 13.18 10.71 -26.35
C ASP A 748 14.43 11.50 -26.74
N ASN A 749 14.39 12.82 -26.97
CA ASN A 749 15.63 13.58 -27.27
C ASN A 749 16.57 13.70 -26.06
N ARG A 750 16.10 13.39 -24.84
CA ARG A 750 16.95 13.23 -23.64
C ARG A 750 17.42 11.80 -23.48
N PHE A 751 16.55 10.82 -23.72
CA PHE A 751 16.80 9.38 -23.61
C PHE A 751 17.68 8.83 -24.74
N ASP A 752 17.45 9.21 -26.00
CA ASP A 752 18.28 8.83 -27.15
C ASP A 752 19.65 9.50 -27.12
N LYS A 753 19.79 10.74 -26.60
CA LYS A 753 21.12 11.34 -26.40
C LYS A 753 21.91 10.64 -25.30
N TYR A 754 21.25 10.33 -24.18
CA TYR A 754 21.81 9.48 -23.12
C TYR A 754 22.25 8.12 -23.70
N LYS A 755 21.34 7.42 -24.38
CA LYS A 755 21.56 6.11 -24.97
C LYS A 755 22.64 6.12 -26.06
N GLN A 756 22.69 7.13 -26.94
CA GLN A 756 23.73 7.27 -27.97
C GLN A 756 25.10 7.48 -27.33
N ARG A 757 25.22 8.24 -26.23
CA ARG A 757 26.49 8.41 -25.52
C ARG A 757 26.90 7.14 -24.79
N VAL A 758 26.00 6.50 -24.05
CA VAL A 758 26.28 5.20 -23.39
C VAL A 758 26.69 4.14 -24.41
N VAL A 759 26.02 4.06 -25.57
CA VAL A 759 26.39 3.15 -26.67
C VAL A 759 27.76 3.52 -27.26
N ALA A 760 28.04 4.79 -27.58
CA ALA A 760 29.33 5.20 -28.15
C ALA A 760 30.50 4.94 -27.18
N THR A 761 30.30 5.18 -25.87
CA THR A 761 31.30 4.95 -24.83
C THR A 761 31.54 3.44 -24.64
N ALA A 762 30.49 2.61 -24.71
CA ALA A 762 30.59 1.15 -24.70
C ALA A 762 31.22 0.57 -25.98
N GLU A 763 30.95 1.13 -27.16
CA GLU A 763 31.56 0.72 -28.43
C GLU A 763 33.06 1.04 -28.44
N ALA A 764 33.46 2.22 -27.94
CA ALA A 764 34.87 2.58 -27.74
C ALA A 764 35.58 1.61 -26.76
N ALA A 765 34.91 1.25 -25.65
CA ALA A 765 35.42 0.24 -24.72
C ALA A 765 35.66 -1.11 -25.39
N LEU A 766 34.69 -1.55 -26.20
CA LEU A 766 34.74 -2.83 -26.89
C LEU A 766 35.91 -2.85 -27.89
N GLN A 767 36.18 -1.72 -28.54
CA GLN A 767 37.32 -1.57 -29.43
C GLN A 767 38.66 -1.59 -28.65
N GLU A 768 38.80 -0.82 -27.57
CA GLU A 768 39.99 -0.84 -26.69
C GLU A 768 40.27 -2.26 -26.16
N ILE A 769 39.24 -3.00 -25.75
CA ILE A 769 39.35 -4.40 -25.26
C ILE A 769 39.70 -5.39 -26.38
N THR A 770 39.31 -5.10 -27.61
CA THR A 770 39.65 -5.93 -28.78
C THR A 770 41.11 -5.70 -29.21
N GLU A 771 41.64 -4.51 -28.97
CA GLU A 771 43.03 -4.13 -29.26
C GLU A 771 44.00 -4.54 -28.13
N ASP A 772 43.60 -4.49 -26.85
CA ASP A 772 44.34 -5.05 -25.70
C ASP A 772 43.45 -5.89 -24.75
N PRO A 773 43.39 -7.23 -24.95
CA PRO A 773 42.55 -8.12 -24.15
C PRO A 773 43.00 -8.34 -22.70
N GLU A 774 44.28 -8.12 -22.35
CA GLU A 774 44.75 -8.37 -20.97
C GLU A 774 44.34 -7.24 -20.02
N SER A 775 44.24 -6.01 -20.53
CA SER A 775 43.78 -4.82 -19.78
C SER A 775 42.25 -4.73 -19.59
N ALA A 776 41.48 -5.72 -20.08
CA ALA A 776 40.02 -5.63 -20.17
C ALA A 776 39.30 -5.32 -18.85
N ARG A 777 39.81 -5.80 -17.70
CA ARG A 777 39.24 -5.51 -16.38
C ARG A 777 39.40 -4.03 -15.99
N THR A 778 40.54 -3.43 -16.32
CA THR A 778 40.83 -2.02 -16.04
C THR A 778 40.01 -1.12 -16.95
N ILE A 779 39.85 -1.49 -18.22
CA ILE A 779 39.01 -0.76 -19.17
C ILE A 779 37.55 -0.79 -18.70
N ILE A 780 37.01 -1.96 -18.31
CA ILE A 780 35.63 -2.07 -17.80
C ILE A 780 35.41 -1.20 -16.54
N ALA A 781 36.35 -1.17 -15.59
CA ALA A 781 36.24 -0.32 -14.40
C ALA A 781 36.26 1.19 -14.74
N GLN A 782 37.03 1.60 -15.76
CA GLN A 782 37.00 2.99 -16.25
C GLN A 782 35.69 3.32 -16.99
N GLN A 783 35.03 2.33 -17.58
CA GLN A 783 33.74 2.52 -18.25
C GLN A 783 32.59 2.71 -17.26
N GLU A 784 32.60 2.05 -16.10
CA GLU A 784 31.63 2.28 -15.04
C GLU A 784 31.66 3.76 -14.59
N SER A 785 32.85 4.32 -14.36
CA SER A 785 33.03 5.75 -14.05
C SER A 785 32.54 6.68 -15.18
N ARG A 786 32.82 6.35 -16.46
CA ARG A 786 32.37 7.15 -17.61
C ARG A 786 30.84 7.11 -17.79
N ILE A 787 30.19 5.99 -17.45
CA ILE A 787 28.73 5.85 -17.47
C ILE A 787 28.11 6.64 -16.31
N GLU A 788 28.69 6.58 -15.11
CA GLU A 788 28.24 7.36 -13.95
C GLU A 788 28.36 8.88 -14.20
N GLU A 789 29.41 9.35 -14.89
CA GLU A 789 29.53 10.74 -15.37
C GLU A 789 28.40 11.12 -16.35
N ILE A 790 28.07 10.24 -17.30
CA ILE A 790 26.96 10.46 -18.25
C ILE A 790 25.61 10.50 -17.51
N GLU A 791 25.36 9.59 -16.57
CA GLU A 791 24.12 9.56 -15.77
C GLU A 791 23.96 10.87 -14.97
N ASN A 792 25.02 11.34 -14.31
CA ASN A 792 25.03 12.63 -13.61
C ASN A 792 24.80 13.84 -14.54
N GLU A 793 25.35 13.83 -15.76
CA GLU A 793 25.16 14.93 -16.72
C GLU A 793 23.69 15.07 -17.18
N PHE A 794 23.00 13.95 -17.41
CA PHE A 794 21.60 13.99 -17.86
C PHE A 794 20.59 14.29 -16.74
N GLU A 795 20.97 14.27 -15.46
CA GLU A 795 20.07 14.56 -14.33
C GLU A 795 19.85 16.06 -14.03
N GLN A 796 20.62 17.01 -14.60
CA GLN A 796 20.32 18.45 -14.44
C GLN A 796 20.28 19.25 -15.76
N ASN A 797 19.14 19.90 -16.01
CA ASN A 797 18.86 20.95 -17.02
C ASN A 797 19.10 20.64 -18.52
N THR A 798 18.05 20.80 -19.35
CA THR A 798 18.07 21.82 -20.42
C THR A 798 16.74 21.96 -21.19
N ILE A 799 16.44 23.20 -21.58
CA ILE A 799 15.73 23.54 -22.82
C ILE A 799 16.69 24.43 -23.64
N GLY A 800 16.78 24.16 -24.94
CA GLY A 800 17.06 25.15 -26.00
C GLY A 800 18.27 26.09 -25.88
N VAL A 801 19.31 25.83 -26.68
CA VAL A 801 20.53 26.65 -26.85
C VAL A 801 20.24 28.15 -27.07
N ASN A 802 19.16 28.50 -27.79
CA ASN A 802 18.80 29.90 -28.07
C ASN A 802 18.39 30.70 -26.82
N HIS A 803 17.90 30.04 -25.75
CA HIS A 803 17.54 30.73 -24.50
C HIS A 803 18.75 30.93 -23.56
N GLN A 804 19.84 30.17 -23.73
CA GLN A 804 21.05 30.32 -22.93
C GLN A 804 21.98 31.42 -23.47
N LEU A 805 22.09 31.55 -24.80
CA LEU A 805 22.90 32.61 -25.44
C LEU A 805 22.49 34.02 -25.00
N MET A 806 21.19 34.29 -24.92
CA MET A 806 20.65 35.59 -24.48
C MET A 806 20.93 35.92 -23.00
N ARG A 807 21.30 34.91 -22.20
CA ARG A 807 21.59 35.05 -20.76
C ARG A 807 23.08 35.11 -20.45
N LEU A 808 23.93 34.49 -21.27
CA LEU A 808 25.39 34.59 -21.18
C LEU A 808 25.89 36.01 -21.52
N ASP A 809 25.30 36.66 -22.52
CA ASP A 809 25.70 38.01 -22.98
C ASP A 809 25.40 39.12 -21.94
N LEU A 810 24.46 38.85 -21.03
CA LEU A 810 24.18 39.70 -19.86
C LEU A 810 25.13 39.46 -18.68
N VAL A 811 25.57 38.21 -18.47
CA VAL A 811 26.39 37.82 -17.31
C VAL A 811 27.90 38.04 -17.56
N MET A 812 28.38 37.89 -18.80
CA MET A 812 29.79 38.14 -19.14
C MET A 812 30.22 39.61 -19.00
N LYS A 813 29.30 40.54 -18.72
CA LYS A 813 29.59 41.96 -18.54
C LYS A 813 29.88 42.39 -17.10
N GLU A 814 29.66 41.53 -16.10
CA GLU A 814 29.75 41.93 -14.67
C GLU A 814 30.87 41.27 -13.87
N ILE A 815 31.59 40.26 -14.39
CA ILE A 815 32.57 39.50 -13.58
C ILE A 815 33.91 39.40 -14.30
N SER A 816 34.76 40.40 -14.09
CA SER A 816 36.20 40.37 -14.35
C SER A 816 36.96 40.73 -13.06
N GLY A 817 37.70 39.78 -12.49
CA GLY A 817 38.48 39.93 -11.25
C GLY A 817 39.22 38.63 -10.88
N GLU A 818 40.41 38.74 -10.25
CA GLU A 818 41.46 37.70 -10.25
C GLU A 818 41.66 36.94 -8.91
N GLY A 819 42.11 35.67 -8.99
CA GLY A 819 43.34 35.18 -8.30
C GLY A 819 43.30 34.50 -6.91
N GLY A 820 44.11 33.42 -6.74
CA GLY A 820 44.81 33.09 -5.47
C GLY A 820 44.70 31.64 -4.90
N GLU A 821 45.85 31.02 -4.52
CA GLU A 821 45.98 29.67 -3.93
C GLU A 821 46.60 29.63 -2.50
N THR A 822 46.56 28.43 -1.86
CA THR A 822 47.35 27.88 -0.72
C THR A 822 46.84 28.09 0.73
N ALA A 823 47.08 27.21 1.73
CA ALA A 823 47.36 25.75 1.77
C ALA A 823 47.34 25.20 3.24
N GLY A 824 47.25 23.86 3.43
CA GLY A 824 47.70 23.13 4.65
C GLY A 824 46.65 22.72 5.70
N GLY A 825 46.17 21.47 5.65
CA GLY A 825 45.21 20.87 6.61
C GLY A 825 45.01 19.38 6.35
N PHE A 826 44.24 18.64 7.18
CA PHE A 826 44.00 17.18 7.09
C PHE A 826 43.83 16.72 5.64
N LYS A 827 44.57 15.70 5.17
CA LYS A 827 44.29 15.15 3.84
C LYS A 827 43.01 14.31 3.91
N MET A 828 41.95 14.88 3.35
CA MET A 828 40.64 14.29 3.09
C MET A 828 40.23 14.91 1.76
N ASN A 829 40.37 14.15 0.69
CA ASN A 829 40.14 14.66 -0.66
C ASN A 829 38.66 14.61 -1.00
N HIS A 830 37.91 13.65 -0.44
CA HIS A 830 36.50 13.42 -0.77
C HIS A 830 35.53 14.04 0.24
N LEU A 831 35.89 14.11 1.53
CA LEU A 831 35.08 14.72 2.60
C LEU A 831 35.64 16.09 3.03
N SER A 832 36.05 16.91 2.06
CA SER A 832 36.66 18.25 2.24
C SER A 832 35.83 19.25 3.06
N ASN A 833 34.50 19.09 3.13
CA ASN A 833 33.67 19.89 4.03
C ASN A 833 33.85 19.47 5.51
N ILE A 834 34.02 18.18 5.78
CA ILE A 834 34.25 17.66 7.14
C ILE A 834 35.68 17.98 7.58
N LYS A 835 36.67 17.90 6.67
CA LYS A 835 38.05 18.37 6.87
C LYS A 835 38.14 19.73 7.55
N SER A 836 37.30 20.70 7.15
CA SER A 836 37.27 22.04 7.75
C SER A 836 36.96 22.04 9.27
N CYS A 837 36.29 21.00 9.77
CA CYS A 837 36.04 20.79 11.19
C CYS A 837 37.23 20.14 11.91
N PHE A 838 38.11 19.43 11.20
CA PHE A 838 39.36 18.88 11.73
C PHE A 838 40.49 19.91 11.79
N ASP A 839 40.51 20.85 10.84
CA ASP A 839 41.51 21.93 10.77
C ASP A 839 41.32 23.02 11.87
N GLY A 840 40.34 22.83 12.77
CA GLY A 840 39.87 23.79 13.79
C GLY A 840 40.76 24.03 15.02
N GLY A 841 42.06 23.70 14.99
CA GLY A 841 43.02 24.21 15.97
C GLY A 841 43.54 23.24 17.06
N SER A 842 43.64 21.94 16.79
CA SER A 842 44.41 21.00 17.63
C SER A 842 45.52 20.35 16.82
N SER A 843 46.74 20.29 17.37
CA SER A 843 47.88 19.76 16.62
C SER A 843 47.83 18.23 16.49
N TRP A 844 48.44 17.73 15.41
CA TRP A 844 48.45 16.33 14.95
C TRP A 844 48.87 15.27 16.00
N THR A 845 49.47 15.66 17.13
CA THR A 845 50.00 14.73 18.15
C THR A 845 49.04 14.33 19.27
N GLU A 846 47.98 15.08 19.54
CA GLU A 846 47.24 14.94 20.83
C GLU A 846 45.98 14.07 20.76
N GLY A 847 45.53 13.72 19.55
CA GLY A 847 44.34 12.91 19.31
C GLY A 847 43.03 13.71 19.41
N CYS A 848 42.11 13.47 18.46
CA CYS A 848 40.83 14.18 18.39
C CYS A 848 39.66 13.24 18.73
N LEU A 849 38.87 13.59 19.74
CA LEU A 849 37.66 12.84 20.11
C LEU A 849 36.43 13.44 19.43
N ILE A 850 35.83 12.70 18.49
CA ILE A 850 34.68 13.16 17.71
C ILE A 850 33.44 12.35 18.10
N SER A 851 32.38 13.06 18.48
CA SER A 851 31.07 12.46 18.77
C SER A 851 30.11 12.72 17.61
N LEU A 852 29.55 11.66 17.04
CA LEU A 852 28.56 11.70 15.95
C LEU A 852 27.16 11.34 16.49
N PRO A 853 26.40 12.28 17.07
CA PRO A 853 25.05 12.01 17.56
C PRO A 853 24.09 11.75 16.39
N GLY A 854 23.26 10.71 16.51
CA GLY A 854 22.25 10.39 15.50
C GLY A 854 21.44 9.14 15.83
N LYS A 855 20.23 9.05 15.28
CA LYS A 855 19.30 7.91 15.52
C LYS A 855 19.89 6.58 15.03
N ALA A 856 19.37 5.46 15.52
CA ALA A 856 19.75 4.13 15.03
C ALA A 856 19.61 4.05 13.49
N HIS A 857 20.50 3.30 12.85
CA HIS A 857 20.59 3.11 11.39
C HIS A 857 20.69 4.37 10.51
N SER A 858 20.97 5.57 11.08
CA SER A 858 21.19 6.81 10.31
C SER A 858 22.56 6.87 9.59
N GLY A 859 23.09 5.73 9.14
CA GLY A 859 24.37 5.64 8.43
C GLY A 859 25.63 5.93 9.25
N LYS A 860 25.55 6.14 10.58
CA LYS A 860 26.72 6.55 11.40
C LYS A 860 27.95 5.67 11.23
N THR A 861 27.78 4.35 11.30
CA THR A 861 28.89 3.39 11.14
C THR A 861 29.48 3.42 9.74
N ALA A 862 28.65 3.65 8.70
CA ALA A 862 29.12 3.85 7.33
C ALA A 862 29.85 5.19 7.16
N LEU A 863 29.40 6.26 7.82
CA LEU A 863 30.07 7.56 7.83
C LEU A 863 31.42 7.52 8.57
N SER A 864 31.49 6.84 9.71
CA SER A 864 32.76 6.65 10.43
C SER A 864 33.76 5.81 9.63
N LEU A 865 33.30 4.79 8.90
CA LEU A 865 34.14 4.01 7.99
C LEU A 865 34.57 4.83 6.76
N ALA A 866 33.67 5.63 6.18
CA ALA A 866 34.00 6.52 5.06
C ALA A 866 35.01 7.62 5.45
N ILE A 867 34.88 8.19 6.65
CA ILE A 867 35.85 9.16 7.20
C ILE A 867 37.21 8.49 7.41
N ALA A 868 37.25 7.29 8.01
CA ALA A 868 38.50 6.56 8.22
C ALA A 868 39.17 6.12 6.90
N ALA A 869 38.38 5.71 5.91
CA ALA A 869 38.85 5.36 4.58
C ALA A 869 39.37 6.59 3.82
N ASP A 870 38.65 7.72 3.84
CA ASP A 870 39.10 8.96 3.19
C ASP A 870 40.42 9.48 3.79
N ILE A 871 40.63 9.37 5.11
CA ILE A 871 41.93 9.67 5.75
C ILE A 871 43.03 8.73 5.23
N ALA A 872 42.82 7.42 5.30
CA ALA A 872 43.84 6.43 4.94
C ALA A 872 44.13 6.34 3.42
N LEU A 873 43.19 6.77 2.58
CA LEU A 873 43.36 6.86 1.13
C LEU A 873 43.93 8.23 0.69
N SER A 874 43.68 9.29 1.46
CA SER A 874 44.19 10.63 1.16
C SER A 874 45.58 10.91 1.75
N ASP A 875 46.06 10.14 2.72
CA ASP A 875 47.42 10.23 3.26
C ASP A 875 48.07 8.84 3.44
N GLU A 876 49.10 8.54 2.63
CA GLU A 876 49.72 7.20 2.56
C GLU A 876 50.43 6.77 3.87
N ASP A 877 50.81 7.74 4.72
CA ASP A 877 51.44 7.50 6.03
C ASP A 877 50.42 7.30 7.18
N ALA A 878 49.10 7.37 6.92
CA ALA A 878 48.05 7.34 7.94
C ALA A 878 47.39 5.96 8.13
N LEU A 879 47.56 5.34 9.31
CA LEU A 879 46.87 4.09 9.68
C LEU A 879 45.58 4.36 10.47
N ALA A 880 44.42 4.21 9.83
CA ALA A 880 43.11 4.34 10.47
C ALA A 880 42.57 2.99 10.98
N ILE A 881 42.37 2.85 12.30
CA ILE A 881 41.80 1.65 12.93
C ILE A 881 40.38 1.94 13.41
N VAL A 882 39.38 1.30 12.82
CA VAL A 882 37.96 1.46 13.19
C VAL A 882 37.46 0.24 13.97
N TYR A 883 37.03 0.46 15.20
CA TYR A 883 36.37 -0.54 16.03
C TYR A 883 34.90 -0.14 16.25
N SER A 884 33.96 -1.00 15.86
CA SER A 884 32.52 -0.76 15.99
C SER A 884 31.82 -1.97 16.63
N THR A 885 30.88 -1.70 17.52
CA THR A 885 30.02 -2.70 18.20
C THR A 885 28.59 -2.71 17.63
N ASP A 886 28.42 -2.25 16.39
CA ASP A 886 27.12 -2.12 15.70
C ASP A 886 26.81 -3.37 14.86
N ASP A 887 25.72 -4.07 15.20
CA ASP A 887 25.29 -5.33 14.59
C ASP A 887 24.94 -5.21 13.08
N SER A 888 24.79 -3.98 12.58
CA SER A 888 24.48 -3.65 11.18
C SER A 888 25.51 -4.18 10.16
N TYR A 889 26.70 -4.60 10.59
CA TYR A 889 27.78 -5.11 9.73
C TYR A 889 27.35 -6.25 8.78
N LYS A 890 26.36 -7.08 9.17
CA LYS A 890 25.87 -8.21 8.35
C LYS A 890 24.96 -7.82 7.17
N LEU A 891 24.55 -6.54 7.08
CA LEU A 891 23.75 -6.00 5.97
C LEU A 891 24.61 -5.24 4.94
N ILE A 892 25.93 -5.16 5.16
CA ILE A 892 26.88 -4.53 4.25
C ILE A 892 27.63 -5.65 3.50
N LEU A 893 27.16 -5.98 2.30
CA LEU A 893 27.99 -6.54 1.25
C LEU A 893 28.28 -5.42 0.22
N PRO A 894 29.45 -5.45 -0.44
CA PRO A 894 30.04 -4.26 -1.03
C PRO A 894 29.22 -3.74 -2.21
N ARG A 895 29.13 -2.41 -2.29
CA ARG A 895 29.02 -1.69 -3.56
C ARG A 895 30.44 -1.38 -4.02
#